data_AF-A0A1R2B8F1-F1
#
_entry.id   AF-A0A1R2B8F1-F1
#
_cell.length_a   1.000
_cell.length_b   1.000
_cell.length_c   1.000
_cell.angle_alpha   90.00
_cell.angle_beta   90.00
_cell.angle_gamma   90.00
#
_symmetry.space_group_name_H-M   'P 1'
#
loop_
_entity.id
_entity.type
_entity.pdbx_description
1 polymer ?
#
loop_
_entity_poly.entity_id
_entity_poly.type
_entity_poly.pdbx_seq_one_letter_code
_entity_poly.pdbx_strand_id
1 'polypeptide(L)'
;MDGVAERRFQTLKKRLDSLHYCETLGFESAPLVEKLLNDLLKTTEDQQQLKALNSEANIKIKSLNDSLIPLQNEVASLMKKNNELHLHLMTTKEDIDSKDTFWRASIRKLEVENSDLNFLIRKSKDDFSKIESQNSELRLRLDGLMTKTYTTQKPISDGKDVYLGKVQAYHMPKGLRNCAFEGFTKPDTVWANELRAADERTKKILEELEDCAKEKSTFEDEVRRLKVLLENRNSEITRLTSMIGTEFKPELITNKYKENLNNANIEQLNDRIDLLNSENIKLEGDLAQARIWQERFYEIEKENLFIVESMAELRNQNQNLQLKIGMVKKGGKGFASTGENEKLKSLITELQNKNKALEKDLQRAIEECSRNDMYKNAYNSDKLSYTEAITKIDNERSQLNEKVIELEGILSQAKSDQTGAEEKEKMYQGQIENLKREIEAIQQSYSKINKDSLNTREETYQLRSRISTLESQANIMKAELESVNFEAERQKRLKKNSDDSLEDTKKELLRIRTETDSLNIQKQKLQVLLDSSQKETKLLKDENSHLIKLREKDKQALIECDDRIRDLNNQLSASMHSNRILQKEHQNLLDELSEKLEEQRKITMTKSSYEQELAELRPIKLKYQQIVEESSTLRKSFLNKDTAQTKMQWQIDKLEDSVRSKDFTISEQERTIEKLKEEFSNI
;
A
#
# COMPACT_ATOMS: atom_id res chain seq x y z
N MET A 1 35.57 5.69 61.35
CA MET A 1 34.32 6.48 61.24
C MET A 1 34.42 7.34 60.00
N ASP A 2 33.50 7.19 59.05
CA ASP A 2 33.50 7.98 57.82
C ASP A 2 32.62 9.24 58.00
N GLY A 3 33.27 10.37 58.25
CA GLY A 3 32.61 11.66 58.44
C GLY A 3 31.88 12.21 57.21
N VAL A 4 32.06 11.61 56.02
CA VAL A 4 31.27 11.95 54.83
C VAL A 4 29.87 11.33 54.94
N ALA A 5 29.78 10.06 55.34
CA ALA A 5 28.51 9.37 55.56
C ALA A 5 27.68 10.05 56.66
N GLU A 6 28.31 10.46 57.76
CA GLU A 6 27.64 11.13 58.87
C GLU A 6 27.06 12.51 58.49
N ARG A 7 27.77 13.30 57.68
CA ARG A 7 27.25 14.56 57.12
C ARG A 7 26.08 14.34 56.16
N ARG A 8 26.10 13.25 55.37
CA ARG A 8 24.95 12.87 54.53
C ARG A 8 23.75 12.45 55.37
N PHE A 9 23.95 11.62 56.39
CA PHE A 9 22.90 11.22 57.33
C PHE A 9 22.22 12.42 57.99
N GLN A 10 22.99 13.38 58.51
CA GLN A 10 22.43 14.61 59.10
C GLN A 10 21.70 15.49 58.07
N THR A 11 22.17 15.55 56.83
CA THR A 11 21.51 16.30 55.73
C THR A 11 20.20 15.63 55.31
N LEU A 12 20.21 14.30 55.14
CA LEU A 12 19.02 13.51 54.85
C LEU A 12 17.98 13.64 55.96
N LYS A 13 18.39 13.51 57.23
CA LYS A 13 17.50 13.66 58.36
C LYS A 13 16.83 15.04 58.37
N LYS A 14 17.59 16.13 58.23
CA LYS A 14 17.02 17.49 58.11
C LYS A 14 16.02 17.62 56.95
N ARG A 15 16.27 16.94 55.83
CA ARG A 15 15.36 16.94 54.66
C ARG A 15 14.07 16.15 54.94
N LEU A 16 14.15 15.03 55.65
CA LEU A 16 13.00 14.25 56.11
C LEU A 16 12.20 15.00 57.19
N ASP A 17 12.87 15.58 58.18
CA ASP A 17 12.25 16.44 59.22
C ASP A 17 11.50 17.63 58.57
N SER A 18 12.07 18.24 57.51
CA SER A 18 11.42 19.32 56.74
C SER A 18 10.23 18.88 55.88
N LEU A 19 10.08 17.57 55.67
CA LEU A 19 8.91 16.93 55.05
C LEU A 19 8.01 16.24 56.11
N HIS A 20 8.25 16.52 57.39
CA HIS A 20 7.54 15.99 58.56
C HIS A 20 7.68 14.47 58.79
N TYR A 21 8.65 13.81 58.17
CA TYR A 21 9.01 12.41 58.42
C TYR A 21 9.96 12.28 59.62
N CYS A 22 9.46 12.56 60.82
CA CYS A 22 10.25 12.67 62.06
C CYS A 22 10.63 11.33 62.73
N GLU A 23 10.57 10.20 62.01
CA GLU A 23 10.84 8.86 62.58
C GLU A 23 12.34 8.62 62.84
N THR A 24 12.65 7.67 63.73
CA THR A 24 14.05 7.36 64.13
C THR A 24 14.79 6.56 63.05
N LEU A 25 15.34 7.26 62.07
CA LEU A 25 16.15 6.68 61.00
C LEU A 25 17.49 6.12 61.53
N GLY A 26 17.79 4.86 61.17
CA GLY A 26 19.09 4.24 61.42
C GLY A 26 20.18 4.70 60.43
N PHE A 27 21.43 4.69 60.87
CA PHE A 27 22.57 5.14 60.05
C PHE A 27 22.75 4.29 58.78
N GLU A 28 22.57 2.97 58.91
CA GLU A 28 22.78 1.99 57.83
C GLU A 28 21.73 2.07 56.71
N SER A 29 20.49 2.47 57.02
CA SER A 29 19.39 2.60 56.05
C SER A 29 19.39 3.94 55.32
N ALA A 30 20.20 4.92 55.76
CA ALA A 30 20.24 6.27 55.19
C ALA A 30 20.49 6.31 53.66
N PRO A 31 21.44 5.56 53.07
CA PRO A 31 21.69 5.63 51.62
C PRO A 31 20.53 5.06 50.76
N LEU A 32 19.68 4.21 51.33
CA LEU A 32 18.48 3.70 50.68
C LEU A 32 17.35 4.73 50.75
N VAL A 33 17.13 5.33 51.93
CA VAL A 33 16.11 6.37 52.12
C VAL A 33 16.45 7.65 51.33
N GLU A 34 17.74 8.00 51.18
CA GLU A 34 18.17 9.09 50.30
C GLU A 34 17.80 8.83 48.82
N LYS A 35 17.96 7.59 48.33
CA LYS A 35 17.55 7.21 46.98
C LYS A 35 16.03 7.26 46.83
N LEU A 36 15.29 6.56 47.69
CA LEU A 36 13.83 6.51 47.65
C LEU A 36 13.19 7.90 47.72
N LEU A 37 13.74 8.81 48.52
CA LEU A 37 13.29 10.20 48.60
C LEU A 37 13.55 10.97 47.29
N ASN A 38 14.74 10.81 46.69
CA ASN A 38 15.05 11.46 45.40
C ASN A 38 14.20 10.88 44.25
N ASP A 39 13.99 9.56 44.21
CA ASP A 39 13.16 8.89 43.21
C ASP A 39 11.68 9.30 43.34
N LEU A 40 11.16 9.43 44.57
CA LEU A 40 9.79 9.89 44.83
C LEU A 40 9.60 11.38 44.50
N LEU A 41 10.57 12.24 44.83
CA LEU A 41 10.56 13.65 44.44
C LEU A 41 10.57 13.79 42.92
N LYS A 42 11.48 13.10 42.23
CA LYS A 42 11.53 13.09 40.76
C LYS A 42 10.21 12.58 40.16
N THR A 43 9.67 11.47 40.66
CA THR A 43 8.38 10.94 40.19
C THR A 43 7.23 11.94 40.40
N THR A 44 7.30 12.75 41.45
CA THR A 44 6.32 13.82 41.73
C THR A 44 6.49 15.00 40.79
N GLU A 45 7.72 15.42 40.49
CA GLU A 45 8.05 16.46 39.50
C GLU A 45 7.63 16.02 38.08
N ASP A 46 7.98 14.80 37.67
CA ASP A 46 7.58 14.19 36.39
C ASP A 46 6.04 14.10 36.30
N GLN A 47 5.34 13.74 37.38
CA GLN A 47 3.87 13.74 37.42
C GLN A 47 3.27 15.15 37.30
N GLN A 48 3.89 16.17 37.90
CA GLN A 48 3.44 17.57 37.76
C GLN A 48 3.65 18.08 36.33
N GLN A 49 4.79 17.77 35.71
CA GLN A 49 5.06 18.09 34.30
C GLN A 49 4.04 17.41 33.37
N LEU A 50 3.77 16.11 33.56
CA LEU A 50 2.75 15.38 32.80
C LEU A 50 1.33 15.96 32.99
N LYS A 51 0.98 16.42 34.21
CA LYS A 51 -0.29 17.11 34.47
C LYS A 51 -0.38 18.45 33.73
N ALA A 52 0.70 19.22 33.70
CA ALA A 52 0.76 20.50 32.96
C ALA A 52 0.69 20.30 31.44
N LEU A 53 1.46 19.35 30.88
CA LEU A 53 1.39 19.01 29.45
C LEU A 53 0.01 18.50 29.05
N ASN A 54 -0.64 17.69 29.90
CA ASN A 54 -1.99 17.20 29.64
C ASN A 54 -3.04 18.32 29.74
N SER A 55 -2.93 19.27 30.68
CA SER A 55 -3.85 20.41 30.73
C SER A 55 -3.68 21.34 29.53
N GLU A 56 -2.45 21.61 29.09
CA GLU A 56 -2.16 22.36 27.87
C GLU A 56 -2.70 21.65 26.61
N ALA A 57 -2.52 20.33 26.51
CA ALA A 57 -3.07 19.52 25.42
C ALA A 57 -4.60 19.57 25.39
N ASN A 58 -5.27 19.46 26.54
CA ASN A 58 -6.73 19.59 26.62
C ASN A 58 -7.23 20.99 26.25
N ILE A 59 -6.50 22.06 26.63
CA ILE A 59 -6.82 23.43 26.20
C ILE A 59 -6.69 23.58 24.68
N LYS A 60 -5.62 23.02 24.08
CA LYS A 60 -5.43 23.00 22.62
C LYS A 60 -6.51 22.20 21.89
N ILE A 61 -6.84 21.00 22.36
CA ILE A 61 -7.92 20.16 21.81
C ILE A 61 -9.26 20.91 21.88
N LYS A 62 -9.56 21.55 23.02
CA LYS A 62 -10.78 22.34 23.16
C LYS A 62 -10.81 23.52 22.19
N SER A 63 -9.73 24.32 22.12
CA SER A 63 -9.62 25.46 21.20
C SER A 63 -9.74 25.05 19.73
N LEU A 64 -9.23 23.87 19.35
CA LEU A 64 -9.38 23.31 18.01
C LEU A 64 -10.83 22.86 17.75
N ASN A 65 -11.48 22.20 18.71
CA ASN A 65 -12.89 21.82 18.60
C ASN A 65 -13.82 23.05 18.52
N ASP A 66 -13.61 24.05 19.36
CA ASP A 66 -14.34 25.33 19.36
C ASP A 66 -14.18 26.07 18.01
N SER A 67 -13.06 25.87 17.30
CA SER A 67 -12.81 26.38 15.94
C SER A 67 -13.36 25.47 14.82
N LEU A 68 -13.45 24.15 15.06
CA LEU A 68 -13.88 23.15 14.09
C LEU A 68 -15.41 23.06 13.96
N ILE A 69 -16.14 23.19 15.08
CA ILE A 69 -17.61 23.18 15.13
C ILE A 69 -18.26 24.18 14.16
N PRO A 70 -17.89 25.48 14.12
CA PRO A 70 -18.49 26.41 13.16
C PRO A 70 -18.16 26.05 11.70
N LEU A 71 -16.99 25.49 11.42
CA LEU A 71 -16.63 25.01 10.07
C LEU A 71 -17.46 23.78 9.67
N GLN A 72 -17.65 22.82 10.58
CA GLN A 72 -18.52 21.66 10.35
C GLN A 72 -19.98 22.08 10.13
N ASN A 73 -20.47 23.05 10.90
CA ASN A 73 -21.81 23.60 10.74
C ASN A 73 -21.99 24.31 9.39
N GLU A 74 -21.01 25.11 8.94
CA GLU A 74 -21.13 25.76 7.62
C GLU A 74 -20.94 24.76 6.47
N VAL A 75 -20.09 23.74 6.61
CA VAL A 75 -20.01 22.64 5.63
C VAL A 75 -21.35 21.90 5.52
N ALA A 76 -22.03 21.59 6.63
CA ALA A 76 -23.35 20.96 6.62
C ALA A 76 -24.43 21.87 6.00
N SER A 77 -24.39 23.18 6.34
CA SER A 77 -25.21 24.24 5.75
C SER A 77 -25.03 24.35 4.23
N LEU A 78 -23.78 24.34 3.75
CA LEU A 78 -23.43 24.36 2.32
C LEU A 78 -23.83 23.07 1.61
N MET A 79 -23.61 21.90 2.20
CA MET A 79 -24.11 20.62 1.65
C MET A 79 -25.63 20.63 1.49
N LYS A 80 -26.37 21.12 2.50
CA LYS A 80 -27.83 21.25 2.44
C LYS A 80 -28.26 22.19 1.31
N LYS A 81 -27.71 23.42 1.25
CA LYS A 81 -27.99 24.40 0.18
C LYS A 81 -27.63 23.86 -1.21
N ASN A 82 -26.53 23.10 -1.33
CA ASN A 82 -26.08 22.50 -2.58
C ASN A 82 -27.04 21.40 -3.07
N ASN A 83 -27.51 20.54 -2.16
CA ASN A 83 -28.53 19.52 -2.46
C ASN A 83 -29.89 20.15 -2.81
N GLU A 84 -30.31 21.19 -2.10
CA GLU A 84 -31.53 21.95 -2.39
C GLU A 84 -31.45 22.63 -3.77
N LEU A 85 -30.30 23.23 -4.11
CA LEU A 85 -30.04 23.82 -5.43
C LEU A 85 -30.00 22.76 -6.54
N HIS A 86 -29.39 21.60 -6.31
CA HIS A 86 -29.39 20.50 -7.28
C HIS A 86 -30.81 19.95 -7.54
N LEU A 87 -31.63 19.82 -6.50
CA LEU A 87 -33.04 19.43 -6.64
C LEU A 87 -33.85 20.49 -7.41
N HIS A 88 -33.59 21.78 -7.13
CA HIS A 88 -34.22 22.87 -7.87
C HIS A 88 -33.79 22.90 -9.35
N LEU A 89 -32.52 22.64 -9.66
CA LEU A 89 -32.01 22.51 -11.02
C LEU A 89 -32.58 21.30 -11.76
N MET A 90 -32.79 20.16 -11.08
CA MET A 90 -33.50 19.02 -11.68
C MET A 90 -34.95 19.39 -12.00
N THR A 91 -35.70 19.86 -11.01
CA THR A 91 -37.14 20.19 -11.19
C THR A 91 -37.37 21.27 -12.24
N THR A 92 -36.54 22.33 -12.27
CA THR A 92 -36.63 23.37 -13.31
C THR A 92 -36.23 22.88 -14.69
N LYS A 93 -35.25 21.96 -14.82
CA LYS A 93 -34.97 21.29 -16.09
C LYS A 93 -36.13 20.40 -16.53
N GLU A 94 -36.67 19.55 -15.67
CA GLU A 94 -37.82 18.69 -15.98
C GLU A 94 -39.03 19.52 -16.42
N ASP A 95 -39.26 20.68 -15.80
CA ASP A 95 -40.27 21.67 -16.20
C ASP A 95 -40.02 22.29 -17.58
N ILE A 96 -38.76 22.54 -17.95
CA ILE A 96 -38.37 23.11 -19.25
C ILE A 96 -38.49 22.04 -20.34
N ASP A 97 -37.94 20.84 -20.13
CA ASP A 97 -38.01 19.72 -21.07
C ASP A 97 -39.48 19.31 -21.33
N SER A 98 -40.33 19.36 -20.30
CA SER A 98 -41.80 19.17 -20.41
C SER A 98 -42.48 20.24 -21.27
N LYS A 99 -42.11 21.52 -21.09
CA LYS A 99 -42.67 22.63 -21.89
C LYS A 99 -42.16 22.59 -23.33
N ASP A 100 -40.88 22.29 -23.55
CA ASP A 100 -40.29 22.16 -24.88
C ASP A 100 -40.91 21.01 -25.68
N THR A 101 -41.07 19.83 -25.07
CA THR A 101 -41.77 18.70 -25.72
C THR A 101 -43.24 19.01 -26.03
N PHE A 102 -43.96 19.70 -25.13
CA PHE A 102 -45.32 20.18 -25.39
C PHE A 102 -45.38 21.18 -26.57
N TRP A 103 -44.47 22.14 -26.64
CA TRP A 103 -44.44 23.13 -27.72
C TRP A 103 -44.02 22.50 -29.05
N ARG A 104 -43.04 21.60 -29.09
CA ARG A 104 -42.68 20.84 -30.31
C ARG A 104 -43.84 19.98 -30.80
N ALA A 105 -44.60 19.34 -29.91
CA ALA A 105 -45.79 18.59 -30.28
C ALA A 105 -46.91 19.50 -30.83
N SER A 106 -47.04 20.72 -30.30
CA SER A 106 -48.01 21.71 -30.76
C SER A 106 -47.63 22.31 -32.11
N ILE A 107 -46.34 22.62 -32.32
CA ILE A 107 -45.80 23.08 -33.61
C ILE A 107 -46.06 22.02 -34.69
N ARG A 108 -45.72 20.75 -34.46
CA ARG A 108 -45.98 19.66 -35.43
C ARG A 108 -47.44 19.51 -35.81
N LYS A 109 -48.38 19.72 -34.89
CA LYS A 109 -49.83 19.73 -35.19
C LYS A 109 -50.20 20.86 -36.14
N LEU A 110 -49.71 22.07 -35.87
CA LEU A 110 -49.95 23.24 -36.71
C LEU A 110 -49.25 23.14 -38.08
N GLU A 111 -48.09 22.50 -38.16
CA GLU A 111 -47.39 22.19 -39.42
C GLU A 111 -48.21 21.24 -40.29
N VAL A 112 -48.78 20.17 -39.71
CA VAL A 112 -49.66 19.23 -40.41
C VAL A 112 -50.95 19.93 -40.85
N GLU A 113 -51.63 20.64 -39.95
CA GLU A 113 -52.87 21.38 -40.27
C GLU A 113 -52.64 22.42 -41.38
N ASN A 114 -51.53 23.15 -41.34
CA ASN A 114 -51.15 24.09 -42.40
C ASN A 114 -50.84 23.36 -43.73
N SER A 115 -50.26 22.16 -43.68
CA SER A 115 -50.04 21.34 -44.89
C SER A 115 -51.36 20.86 -45.52
N ASP A 116 -52.33 20.44 -44.69
CA ASP A 116 -53.67 20.03 -45.12
C ASP A 116 -54.47 21.20 -45.69
N LEU A 117 -54.41 22.37 -45.03
CA LEU A 117 -55.01 23.61 -45.53
C LEU A 117 -54.39 24.04 -46.88
N ASN A 118 -53.08 23.92 -47.04
CA ASN A 118 -52.42 24.17 -48.33
C ASN A 118 -52.83 23.16 -49.41
N PHE A 119 -53.02 21.89 -49.06
CA PHE A 119 -53.55 20.88 -49.99
C PHE A 119 -55.00 21.19 -50.41
N LEU A 120 -55.86 21.58 -49.45
CA LEU A 120 -57.24 22.01 -49.72
C LEU A 120 -57.28 23.26 -50.61
N ILE A 121 -56.41 24.25 -50.38
CA ILE A 121 -56.28 25.45 -51.22
C ILE A 121 -55.84 25.09 -52.65
N ARG A 122 -54.87 24.18 -52.82
CA ARG A 122 -54.44 23.70 -54.15
C ARG A 122 -55.59 23.00 -54.87
N LYS A 123 -56.23 22.03 -54.23
CA LYS A 123 -57.39 21.31 -54.78
C LYS A 123 -58.53 22.27 -55.17
N SER A 124 -58.83 23.25 -54.32
CA SER A 124 -59.85 24.27 -54.58
C SER A 124 -59.50 25.12 -55.81
N LYS A 125 -58.23 25.51 -56.00
CA LYS A 125 -57.75 26.19 -57.22
C LYS A 125 -57.87 25.31 -58.46
N ASP A 126 -57.52 24.03 -58.38
CA ASP A 126 -57.62 23.09 -59.49
C ASP A 126 -59.09 22.89 -59.91
N ASP A 127 -60.00 22.74 -58.95
CA ASP A 127 -61.43 22.59 -59.20
C ASP A 127 -62.06 23.90 -59.71
N PHE A 128 -61.63 25.06 -59.21
CA PHE A 128 -62.02 26.38 -59.74
C PHE A 128 -61.57 26.55 -61.20
N SER A 129 -60.32 26.21 -61.53
CA SER A 129 -59.79 26.31 -62.90
C SER A 129 -60.53 25.39 -63.89
N LYS A 130 -60.93 24.18 -63.47
CA LYS A 130 -61.81 23.30 -64.26
C LYS A 130 -63.16 23.96 -64.54
N ILE A 131 -63.76 24.59 -63.52
CA ILE A 131 -65.05 25.30 -63.65
C ILE A 131 -64.92 26.53 -64.56
N GLU A 132 -63.83 27.31 -64.46
CA GLU A 132 -63.57 28.42 -65.38
C GLU A 132 -63.38 27.95 -66.83
N SER A 133 -62.66 26.85 -67.04
CA SER A 133 -62.48 26.24 -68.37
C SER A 133 -63.83 25.79 -68.97
N GLN A 134 -64.68 25.11 -68.19
CA GLN A 134 -66.03 24.72 -68.60
C GLN A 134 -66.93 25.95 -68.87
N ASN A 135 -66.84 27.00 -68.06
CA ASN A 135 -67.61 28.24 -68.23
C ASN A 135 -67.15 28.99 -69.50
N SER A 136 -65.86 28.96 -69.82
CA SER A 136 -65.28 29.47 -71.06
C SER A 136 -65.75 28.67 -72.28
N GLU A 137 -65.74 27.33 -72.22
CA GLU A 137 -66.29 26.48 -73.30
C GLU A 137 -67.79 26.74 -73.52
N LEU A 138 -68.58 26.85 -72.44
CA LEU A 138 -70.00 27.17 -72.51
C LEU A 138 -70.27 28.56 -73.11
N ARG A 139 -69.42 29.56 -72.82
CA ARG A 139 -69.47 30.88 -73.45
C ARG A 139 -69.16 30.81 -74.93
N LEU A 140 -68.04 30.19 -75.33
CA LEU A 140 -67.69 30.00 -76.74
C LEU A 140 -68.78 29.22 -77.51
N ARG A 141 -69.43 28.27 -76.86
CA ARG A 141 -70.54 27.49 -77.43
C ARG A 141 -71.83 28.30 -77.53
N LEU A 142 -72.11 29.18 -76.58
CA LEU A 142 -73.21 30.15 -76.63
C LEU A 142 -72.98 31.18 -77.72
N ASP A 143 -71.79 31.80 -77.78
CA ASP A 143 -71.40 32.76 -78.82
C ASP A 143 -71.47 32.12 -80.21
N GLY A 144 -70.96 30.89 -80.36
CA GLY A 144 -71.07 30.14 -81.61
C GLY A 144 -72.51 29.79 -82.03
N LEU A 145 -73.46 29.68 -81.08
CA LEU A 145 -74.89 29.56 -81.37
C LEU A 145 -75.53 30.91 -81.70
N MET A 146 -75.16 31.97 -80.97
CA MET A 146 -75.59 33.35 -81.23
C MET A 146 -75.16 33.78 -82.63
N THR A 147 -73.88 33.64 -82.99
CA THR A 147 -73.38 33.93 -84.34
C THR A 147 -74.18 33.19 -85.40
N LYS A 148 -74.41 31.87 -85.28
CA LYS A 148 -75.23 31.10 -86.24
C LYS A 148 -76.67 31.62 -86.35
N THR A 149 -77.24 32.14 -85.26
CA THR A 149 -78.61 32.67 -85.19
C THR A 149 -78.72 34.08 -85.79
N TYR A 150 -77.69 34.91 -85.65
CA TYR A 150 -77.66 36.25 -86.24
C TYR A 150 -77.14 36.25 -87.70
N THR A 151 -76.18 35.41 -88.07
CA THR A 151 -75.69 35.32 -89.47
C THR A 151 -76.68 34.66 -90.43
N THR A 152 -77.81 34.11 -89.93
CA THR A 152 -78.93 33.71 -90.78
C THR A 152 -79.84 34.88 -91.18
N GLN A 153 -79.64 36.08 -90.62
CA GLN A 153 -80.31 37.30 -91.09
C GLN A 153 -79.54 37.91 -92.27
N LYS A 154 -80.13 37.81 -93.47
CA LYS A 154 -79.67 38.55 -94.66
C LYS A 154 -79.85 40.07 -94.46
N PRO A 155 -79.06 40.91 -95.14
CA PRO A 155 -79.28 42.36 -95.13
C PRO A 155 -80.67 42.69 -95.70
N ILE A 156 -81.40 43.57 -95.02
CA ILE A 156 -82.72 44.04 -95.45
C ILE A 156 -82.53 45.23 -96.40
N SER A 157 -82.98 45.08 -97.64
CA SER A 157 -83.10 46.15 -98.62
C SER A 157 -84.57 46.43 -98.91
N ASP A 158 -84.94 47.71 -98.94
CA ASP A 158 -86.17 48.30 -99.51
C ASP A 158 -87.44 47.44 -99.65
N GLY A 159 -88.33 47.62 -98.66
CA GLY A 159 -89.77 47.68 -98.93
C GLY A 159 -90.59 46.40 -98.73
N LYS A 160 -91.79 46.62 -98.15
CA LYS A 160 -92.93 45.71 -97.96
C LYS A 160 -92.82 44.64 -96.85
N ASP A 161 -93.69 44.88 -95.87
CA ASP A 161 -94.62 43.91 -95.28
C ASP A 161 -94.14 42.71 -94.44
N VAL A 162 -94.42 42.87 -93.14
CA VAL A 162 -95.01 41.88 -92.21
C VAL A 162 -94.18 40.61 -91.89
N TYR A 163 -93.78 40.47 -90.62
CA TYR A 163 -94.32 39.48 -89.67
C TYR A 163 -93.54 39.54 -88.34
N LEU A 164 -94.22 39.75 -87.21
CA LEU A 164 -93.59 39.59 -85.90
C LEU A 164 -93.23 38.11 -85.68
N GLY A 165 -91.98 37.85 -85.33
CA GLY A 165 -91.49 36.51 -85.03
C GLY A 165 -92.24 35.90 -83.83
N LYS A 166 -92.67 34.64 -83.98
CA LYS A 166 -93.48 33.93 -82.96
C LYS A 166 -92.66 33.72 -81.68
N VAL A 167 -93.18 34.20 -80.55
CA VAL A 167 -92.69 33.82 -79.22
C VAL A 167 -92.92 32.32 -79.02
N GLN A 168 -91.85 31.54 -78.86
CA GLN A 168 -91.95 30.13 -78.50
C GLN A 168 -92.18 30.01 -76.98
N ALA A 169 -93.45 29.80 -76.59
CA ALA A 169 -93.80 29.48 -75.21
C ALA A 169 -93.43 28.02 -74.91
N TYR A 170 -92.31 27.82 -74.21
CA TYR A 170 -91.88 26.50 -73.75
C TYR A 170 -92.91 25.88 -72.79
N HIS A 171 -93.50 24.75 -73.20
CA HIS A 171 -94.34 23.94 -72.31
C HIS A 171 -93.46 23.15 -71.35
N MET A 172 -93.34 23.61 -70.10
CA MET A 172 -92.84 22.78 -69.01
C MET A 172 -93.84 21.63 -68.76
N PRO A 173 -93.40 20.35 -68.79
CA PRO A 173 -94.29 19.23 -68.54
C PRO A 173 -94.80 19.26 -67.09
N LYS A 174 -96.10 19.05 -66.89
CA LYS A 174 -96.69 18.93 -65.55
C LYS A 174 -96.14 17.69 -64.86
N GLY A 175 -95.73 17.83 -63.59
CA GLY A 175 -95.21 16.71 -62.81
C GLY A 175 -96.19 15.55 -62.73
N LEU A 176 -95.68 14.34 -62.99
CA LEU A 176 -96.45 13.09 -62.92
C LEU A 176 -96.96 12.86 -61.49
N ARG A 177 -98.28 12.78 -61.34
CA ARG A 177 -98.91 12.31 -60.09
C ARG A 177 -99.17 10.82 -60.19
N ASN A 178 -98.87 10.11 -59.11
CA ASN A 178 -99.46 8.82 -58.71
C ASN A 178 -99.79 7.84 -59.85
N CYS A 179 -98.78 7.19 -60.42
CA CYS A 179 -98.96 5.81 -60.87
C CYS A 179 -98.91 4.91 -59.62
N ALA A 180 -99.99 4.20 -59.31
CA ALA A 180 -100.00 3.20 -58.25
C ALA A 180 -99.20 1.97 -58.72
N PHE A 181 -97.98 1.81 -58.23
CA PHE A 181 -97.11 0.69 -58.60
C PHE A 181 -97.35 -0.50 -57.65
N GLU A 182 -98.44 -1.23 -57.88
CA GLU A 182 -98.63 -2.55 -57.28
C GLU A 182 -97.64 -3.55 -57.90
N GLY A 183 -96.99 -4.40 -57.09
CA GLY A 183 -96.12 -5.45 -57.63
C GLY A 183 -94.71 -5.59 -57.04
N PHE A 184 -94.40 -5.00 -55.88
CA PHE A 184 -93.25 -5.45 -55.06
C PHE A 184 -93.69 -5.72 -53.62
N THR A 185 -93.77 -7.00 -53.26
CA THR A 185 -93.63 -7.41 -51.86
C THR A 185 -92.26 -6.95 -51.37
N LYS A 186 -92.21 -6.29 -50.21
CA LYS A 186 -90.92 -5.88 -49.63
C LYS A 186 -90.03 -7.11 -49.49
N PRO A 187 -88.77 -7.10 -49.99
CA PRO A 187 -87.83 -8.16 -49.69
C PRO A 187 -87.74 -8.33 -48.18
N ASP A 188 -87.71 -9.58 -47.70
CA ASP A 188 -87.70 -9.86 -46.27
C ASP A 188 -86.51 -9.14 -45.61
N THR A 189 -86.80 -8.20 -44.71
CA THR A 189 -85.80 -7.25 -44.22
C THR A 189 -84.87 -7.86 -43.17
N VAL A 190 -85.14 -9.10 -42.73
CA VAL A 190 -84.32 -9.81 -41.74
C VAL A 190 -82.84 -9.85 -42.12
N TRP A 191 -82.49 -10.23 -43.35
CA TRP A 191 -81.07 -10.28 -43.77
C TRP A 191 -80.41 -8.90 -43.83
N ALA A 192 -81.16 -7.86 -44.23
CA ALA A 192 -80.65 -6.49 -44.30
C ALA A 192 -80.50 -5.85 -42.90
N ASN A 193 -81.33 -6.27 -41.94
CA ASN A 193 -81.23 -5.88 -40.53
C ASN A 193 -80.09 -6.64 -39.84
N GLU A 194 -79.93 -7.95 -40.08
CA GLU A 194 -78.83 -8.77 -39.56
C GLU A 194 -77.48 -8.28 -40.09
N LEU A 195 -77.40 -7.93 -41.39
CA LEU A 195 -76.20 -7.34 -42.00
C LEU A 195 -75.87 -5.99 -41.34
N ARG A 196 -76.86 -5.09 -41.17
CA ARG A 196 -76.65 -3.81 -40.50
C ARG A 196 -76.24 -3.97 -39.04
N ALA A 197 -76.80 -4.96 -38.33
CA ALA A 197 -76.40 -5.29 -36.97
C ALA A 197 -75.01 -5.94 -36.92
N ALA A 198 -74.55 -6.62 -37.98
CA ALA A 198 -73.17 -7.07 -38.13
C ALA A 198 -72.24 -5.88 -38.39
N ASP A 199 -72.60 -4.95 -39.30
CA ASP A 199 -71.84 -3.73 -39.57
C ASP A 199 -71.71 -2.84 -38.31
N GLU A 200 -72.78 -2.67 -37.53
CA GLU A 200 -72.77 -1.92 -36.26
C GLU A 200 -71.93 -2.63 -35.17
N ARG A 201 -71.93 -3.97 -35.11
CA ARG A 201 -71.02 -4.75 -34.25
C ARG A 201 -69.57 -4.56 -34.69
N THR A 202 -69.28 -4.68 -35.98
CA THR A 202 -67.94 -4.49 -36.55
C THR A 202 -67.43 -3.07 -36.31
N LYS A 203 -68.27 -2.05 -36.49
CA LYS A 203 -67.94 -0.66 -36.19
C LYS A 203 -67.59 -0.45 -34.72
N LYS A 204 -68.40 -0.99 -33.79
CA LYS A 204 -68.07 -0.92 -32.35
C LYS A 204 -66.77 -1.63 -31.99
N ILE A 205 -66.53 -2.82 -32.54
CA ILE A 205 -65.27 -3.56 -32.32
C ILE A 205 -64.07 -2.78 -32.88
N LEU A 206 -64.23 -2.06 -34.00
CA LEU A 206 -63.18 -1.18 -34.54
C LEU A 206 -62.96 0.05 -33.65
N GLU A 207 -64.02 0.68 -33.14
CA GLU A 207 -63.94 1.81 -32.20
C GLU A 207 -63.27 1.40 -30.88
N GLU A 208 -63.69 0.27 -30.29
CA GLU A 208 -63.08 -0.33 -29.08
C GLU A 208 -61.61 -0.70 -29.30
N LEU A 209 -61.24 -1.21 -30.49
CA LEU A 209 -59.86 -1.56 -30.84
C LEU A 209 -58.99 -0.32 -31.10
N GLU A 210 -59.54 0.74 -31.69
CA GLU A 210 -58.84 2.02 -31.87
C GLU A 210 -58.59 2.71 -30.52
N ASP A 211 -59.59 2.72 -29.62
CA ASP A 211 -59.44 3.29 -28.28
C ASP A 211 -58.50 2.48 -27.39
N CYS A 212 -58.56 1.14 -27.44
CA CYS A 212 -57.59 0.29 -26.74
C CYS A 212 -56.17 0.46 -27.30
N ALA A 213 -56.00 0.75 -28.60
CA ALA A 213 -54.71 1.11 -29.17
C ALA A 213 -54.19 2.48 -28.69
N LYS A 214 -55.08 3.47 -28.50
CA LYS A 214 -54.73 4.78 -27.90
C LYS A 214 -54.29 4.61 -26.44
N GLU A 215 -55.03 3.86 -25.62
CA GLU A 215 -54.66 3.56 -24.24
C GLU A 215 -53.33 2.81 -24.17
N LYS A 216 -53.11 1.82 -25.05
CA LYS A 216 -51.81 1.14 -25.14
C LYS A 216 -50.67 2.13 -25.42
N SER A 217 -50.86 3.08 -26.34
CA SER A 217 -49.83 4.09 -26.64
C SER A 217 -49.51 4.95 -25.42
N THR A 218 -50.52 5.44 -24.69
CA THR A 218 -50.29 6.30 -23.51
C THR A 218 -49.62 5.52 -22.37
N PHE A 219 -49.95 4.25 -22.17
CA PHE A 219 -49.21 3.39 -21.23
C PHE A 219 -47.76 3.13 -21.69
N GLU A 220 -47.50 2.94 -22.99
CA GLU A 220 -46.13 2.77 -23.51
C GLU A 220 -45.29 4.07 -23.44
N ASP A 221 -45.91 5.25 -23.55
CA ASP A 221 -45.28 6.55 -23.29
C ASP A 221 -44.97 6.76 -21.80
N GLU A 222 -45.92 6.45 -20.91
CA GLU A 222 -45.72 6.56 -19.46
C GLU A 222 -44.66 5.58 -18.94
N VAL A 223 -44.63 4.35 -19.46
CA VAL A 223 -43.55 3.37 -19.16
C VAL A 223 -42.18 3.88 -19.64
N ARG A 224 -42.11 4.60 -20.77
CA ARG A 224 -40.87 5.27 -21.21
C ARG A 224 -40.48 6.40 -20.25
N ARG A 225 -41.42 7.26 -19.86
CA ARG A 225 -41.19 8.37 -18.90
C ARG A 225 -40.69 7.86 -17.54
N LEU A 226 -41.31 6.81 -17.00
CA LEU A 226 -40.92 6.19 -15.73
C LEU A 226 -39.56 5.51 -15.79
N LYS A 227 -39.17 4.90 -16.94
CA LYS A 227 -37.82 4.36 -17.15
C LYS A 227 -36.75 5.46 -17.10
N VAL A 228 -36.96 6.59 -17.78
CA VAL A 228 -36.02 7.74 -17.73
C VAL A 228 -35.88 8.29 -16.30
N LEU A 229 -36.98 8.40 -15.56
CA LEU A 229 -36.96 8.81 -14.15
C LEU A 229 -36.18 7.84 -13.24
N LEU A 230 -36.25 6.53 -13.51
CA LEU A 230 -35.44 5.53 -12.80
C LEU A 230 -33.96 5.62 -13.18
N GLU A 231 -33.63 5.81 -14.46
CA GLU A 231 -32.25 5.95 -14.94
C GLU A 231 -31.55 7.18 -14.33
N ASN A 232 -32.25 8.32 -14.28
CA ASN A 232 -31.79 9.53 -13.63
C ASN A 232 -31.53 9.31 -12.12
N ARG A 233 -32.44 8.63 -11.43
CA ARG A 233 -32.31 8.30 -9.99
C ARG A 233 -31.17 7.32 -9.72
N ASN A 234 -31.00 6.29 -10.56
CA ASN A 234 -29.90 5.33 -10.45
C ASN A 234 -28.54 5.99 -10.70
N SER A 235 -28.47 6.93 -11.65
CA SER A 235 -27.28 7.75 -11.91
C SER A 235 -26.92 8.62 -10.71
N GLU A 236 -27.91 9.24 -10.05
CA GLU A 236 -27.71 10.05 -8.86
C GLU A 236 -27.35 9.21 -7.61
N ILE A 237 -27.98 8.05 -7.42
CA ILE A 237 -27.57 7.08 -6.38
C ILE A 237 -26.12 6.65 -6.61
N THR A 238 -25.70 6.43 -7.86
CA THR A 238 -24.32 6.09 -8.20
C THR A 238 -23.36 7.25 -7.90
N ARG A 239 -23.75 8.50 -8.22
CA ARG A 239 -22.99 9.71 -7.86
C ARG A 239 -22.79 9.79 -6.34
N LEU A 240 -23.87 9.77 -5.57
CA LEU A 240 -23.84 9.88 -4.11
C LEU A 240 -23.03 8.73 -3.48
N THR A 241 -23.22 7.49 -3.95
CA THR A 241 -22.45 6.32 -3.49
C THR A 241 -20.95 6.49 -3.77
N SER A 242 -20.56 7.02 -4.94
CA SER A 242 -19.15 7.28 -5.25
C SER A 242 -18.52 8.34 -4.34
N MET A 243 -19.29 9.35 -3.92
CA MET A 243 -18.88 10.41 -2.99
C MET A 243 -18.83 9.94 -1.52
N ILE A 244 -19.53 8.86 -1.17
CA ILE A 244 -19.49 8.23 0.16
C ILE A 244 -18.35 7.19 0.24
N GLY A 245 -18.07 6.47 -0.85
CA GLY A 245 -17.17 5.31 -0.87
C GLY A 245 -15.71 5.57 -1.24
N THR A 246 -15.33 6.78 -1.64
CA THR A 246 -13.94 7.11 -2.03
C THR A 246 -13.46 8.43 -1.45
N GLU A 247 -12.14 8.58 -1.30
CA GLU A 247 -11.51 9.86 -0.95
C GLU A 247 -12.00 10.98 -1.86
N PHE A 248 -12.55 12.04 -1.29
CA PHE A 248 -13.10 13.16 -2.04
C PHE A 248 -12.01 13.85 -2.88
N LYS A 249 -11.97 13.53 -4.17
CA LYS A 249 -10.99 14.04 -5.15
C LYS A 249 -11.67 15.10 -6.03
N PRO A 250 -11.64 16.40 -5.63
CA PRO A 250 -12.36 17.46 -6.33
C PRO A 250 -11.88 17.68 -7.77
N GLU A 251 -10.68 17.21 -8.12
CA GLU A 251 -10.15 17.24 -9.49
C GLU A 251 -11.04 16.45 -10.47
N LEU A 252 -11.66 15.34 -10.06
CA LEU A 252 -12.58 14.56 -10.91
C LEU A 252 -13.89 15.31 -11.20
N ILE A 253 -14.42 16.03 -10.21
CA ILE A 253 -15.61 16.89 -10.39
C ILE A 253 -15.25 18.09 -11.26
N THR A 254 -14.08 18.69 -11.02
CA THR A 254 -13.55 19.82 -11.82
C THR A 254 -13.35 19.44 -13.28
N ASN A 255 -12.83 18.24 -13.55
CA ASN A 255 -12.64 17.73 -14.90
C ASN A 255 -13.99 17.44 -15.57
N LYS A 256 -14.91 16.73 -14.92
CA LYS A 256 -16.28 16.52 -15.46
C LYS A 256 -17.02 17.81 -15.76
N TYR A 257 -16.87 18.85 -14.93
CA TYR A 257 -17.45 20.16 -15.21
C TYR A 257 -16.85 20.81 -16.46
N LYS A 258 -15.52 20.71 -16.65
CA LYS A 258 -14.83 21.19 -17.86
C LYS A 258 -15.18 20.37 -19.11
N GLU A 259 -15.32 19.05 -18.99
CA GLU A 259 -15.80 18.17 -20.06
C GLU A 259 -17.22 18.55 -20.48
N ASN A 260 -18.14 18.72 -19.53
CA ASN A 260 -19.51 19.16 -19.80
C ASN A 260 -19.56 20.55 -20.45
N LEU A 261 -18.75 21.51 -19.97
CA LEU A 261 -18.66 22.85 -20.55
C LEU A 261 -18.09 22.81 -21.98
N ASN A 262 -17.04 22.00 -22.22
CA ASN A 262 -16.48 21.80 -23.55
C ASN A 262 -17.49 21.12 -24.49
N ASN A 263 -18.23 20.12 -24.02
CA ASN A 263 -19.27 19.44 -24.81
C ASN A 263 -20.40 20.41 -25.18
N ALA A 264 -20.87 21.23 -24.25
CA ALA A 264 -21.87 22.27 -24.54
C ALA A 264 -21.34 23.33 -25.53
N ASN A 265 -20.07 23.71 -25.44
CA ASN A 265 -19.44 24.59 -26.42
C ASN A 265 -19.31 23.92 -27.81
N ILE A 266 -19.01 22.62 -27.86
CA ILE A 266 -18.97 21.84 -29.11
C ILE A 266 -20.36 21.73 -29.73
N GLU A 267 -21.40 21.50 -28.91
CA GLU A 267 -22.80 21.47 -29.33
C GLU A 267 -23.23 22.82 -29.92
N GLN A 268 -22.97 23.94 -29.23
CA GLN A 268 -23.23 25.29 -29.75
C GLN A 268 -22.43 25.63 -31.02
N LEU A 269 -21.19 25.14 -31.14
CA LEU A 269 -20.39 25.30 -32.36
C LEU A 269 -20.94 24.47 -33.52
N ASN A 270 -21.45 23.26 -33.26
CA ASN A 270 -22.11 22.42 -34.26
C ASN A 270 -23.43 23.05 -34.72
N ASP A 271 -24.29 23.51 -33.79
CA ASP A 271 -25.51 24.29 -34.11
C ASP A 271 -25.17 25.52 -34.99
N ARG A 272 -24.07 26.21 -34.68
CA ARG A 272 -23.63 27.37 -35.46
C ARG A 272 -23.10 26.98 -36.84
N ILE A 273 -22.40 25.85 -36.96
CA ILE A 273 -21.94 25.28 -38.23
C ILE A 273 -23.13 24.85 -39.08
N ASP A 274 -24.13 24.18 -38.51
CA ASP A 274 -25.33 23.73 -39.24
C ASP A 274 -26.23 24.89 -39.67
N LEU A 275 -26.34 25.95 -38.85
CA LEU A 275 -26.95 27.21 -39.26
C LEU A 275 -26.23 27.82 -40.47
N LEU A 276 -24.90 27.96 -40.40
CA LEU A 276 -24.08 28.51 -41.49
C LEU A 276 -24.10 27.63 -42.74
N ASN A 277 -24.16 26.30 -42.60
CA ASN A 277 -24.33 25.37 -43.71
C ASN A 277 -25.72 25.54 -44.35
N SER A 278 -26.79 25.68 -43.55
CA SER A 278 -28.14 25.92 -44.06
C SER A 278 -28.28 27.28 -44.75
N GLU A 279 -27.50 28.28 -44.32
CA GLU A 279 -27.44 29.62 -44.92
C GLU A 279 -26.62 29.60 -46.22
N ASN A 280 -25.48 28.91 -46.25
CA ASN A 280 -24.71 28.67 -47.48
C ASN A 280 -25.56 27.92 -48.52
N ILE A 281 -26.27 26.84 -48.15
CA ILE A 281 -27.13 26.08 -49.08
C ILE A 281 -28.25 26.96 -49.66
N LYS A 282 -28.81 27.88 -48.87
CA LYS A 282 -29.77 28.88 -49.37
C LYS A 282 -29.10 29.86 -50.35
N LEU A 283 -27.96 30.44 -49.96
CA LEU A 283 -27.22 31.40 -50.80
C LEU A 283 -26.72 30.78 -52.11
N GLU A 284 -26.31 29.51 -52.10
CA GLU A 284 -25.99 28.74 -53.31
C GLU A 284 -27.23 28.51 -54.19
N GLY A 285 -28.38 28.20 -53.59
CA GLY A 285 -29.66 28.08 -54.28
C GLY A 285 -30.16 29.39 -54.89
N ASP A 286 -30.00 30.51 -54.17
CA ASP A 286 -30.36 31.85 -54.64
C ASP A 286 -29.39 32.33 -55.73
N LEU A 287 -28.08 32.03 -55.62
CA LEU A 287 -27.10 32.26 -56.69
C LEU A 287 -27.39 31.41 -57.94
N ALA A 288 -27.82 30.16 -57.77
CA ALA A 288 -28.22 29.30 -58.89
C ALA A 288 -29.47 29.86 -59.59
N GLN A 289 -30.48 30.30 -58.83
CA GLN A 289 -31.65 31.00 -59.39
C GLN A 289 -31.26 32.31 -60.08
N ALA A 290 -30.41 33.13 -59.47
CA ALA A 290 -29.94 34.40 -60.06
C ALA A 290 -29.23 34.20 -61.40
N ARG A 291 -28.44 33.11 -61.54
CA ARG A 291 -27.83 32.72 -62.84
C ARG A 291 -28.87 32.35 -63.88
N ILE A 292 -29.89 31.54 -63.53
CA ILE A 292 -30.99 31.18 -64.43
C ILE A 292 -31.77 32.44 -64.87
N TRP A 293 -32.02 33.38 -63.95
CA TRP A 293 -32.62 34.67 -64.29
C TRP A 293 -31.72 35.51 -65.22
N GLN A 294 -30.40 35.52 -65.01
CA GLN A 294 -29.43 36.23 -65.85
C GLN A 294 -29.36 35.64 -67.28
N GLU A 295 -29.30 34.32 -67.42
CA GLU A 295 -29.34 33.62 -68.72
C GLU A 295 -30.64 33.97 -69.47
N ARG A 296 -31.79 33.88 -68.80
CA ARG A 296 -33.08 34.26 -69.38
C ARG A 296 -33.17 35.74 -69.76
N PHE A 297 -32.53 36.63 -69.00
CA PHE A 297 -32.48 38.06 -69.35
C PHE A 297 -31.67 38.29 -70.63
N TYR A 298 -30.57 37.54 -70.82
CA TYR A 298 -29.75 37.58 -72.03
C TYR A 298 -30.48 37.02 -73.27
N GLU A 299 -31.30 35.98 -73.09
CA GLU A 299 -32.22 35.50 -74.14
C GLU A 299 -33.24 36.59 -74.54
N ILE A 300 -33.89 37.23 -73.56
CA ILE A 300 -34.85 38.32 -73.79
C ILE A 300 -34.18 39.54 -74.44
N GLU A 301 -32.94 39.88 -74.07
CA GLU A 301 -32.18 40.97 -74.71
C GLU A 301 -31.91 40.66 -76.20
N LYS A 302 -31.58 39.41 -76.52
CA LYS A 302 -31.38 38.92 -77.89
C LYS A 302 -32.69 38.90 -78.71
N GLU A 303 -33.82 38.52 -78.11
CA GLU A 303 -35.14 38.61 -78.74
C GLU A 303 -35.53 40.07 -79.02
N ASN A 304 -35.31 40.97 -78.06
CA ASN A 304 -35.57 42.40 -78.23
C ASN A 304 -34.73 43.03 -79.35
N LEU A 305 -33.45 42.63 -79.48
CA LEU A 305 -32.58 43.09 -80.57
C LEU A 305 -33.18 42.72 -81.94
N PHE A 306 -33.62 41.47 -82.12
CA PHE A 306 -34.26 40.99 -83.34
C PHE A 306 -35.58 41.74 -83.65
N ILE A 307 -36.37 42.06 -82.62
CA ILE A 307 -37.60 42.86 -82.77
C ILE A 307 -37.28 44.31 -83.21
N VAL A 308 -36.20 44.91 -82.68
CA VAL A 308 -35.75 46.25 -83.06
C VAL A 308 -35.26 46.30 -84.51
N GLU A 309 -34.51 45.29 -84.96
CA GLU A 309 -34.11 45.14 -86.36
C GLU A 309 -35.34 45.03 -87.28
N SER A 310 -36.31 44.16 -86.94
CA SER A 310 -37.55 44.01 -87.72
C SER A 310 -38.37 45.31 -87.79
N MET A 311 -38.46 46.07 -86.68
CA MET A 311 -39.12 47.37 -86.69
C MET A 311 -38.40 48.42 -87.55
N ALA A 312 -37.08 48.34 -87.71
CA ALA A 312 -36.33 49.23 -88.60
C ALA A 312 -36.68 48.98 -90.07
N GLU A 313 -36.79 47.70 -90.48
CA GLU A 313 -37.22 47.32 -91.83
C GLU A 313 -38.62 47.84 -92.17
N LEU A 314 -39.59 47.65 -91.26
CA LEU A 314 -40.98 48.10 -91.44
C LEU A 314 -41.11 49.64 -91.52
N ARG A 315 -40.23 50.39 -90.85
CA ARG A 315 -40.16 51.86 -90.98
C ARG A 315 -39.67 52.28 -92.37
N ASN A 316 -38.62 51.64 -92.87
CA ASN A 316 -38.07 51.90 -94.21
C ASN A 316 -39.08 51.59 -95.33
N GLN A 317 -39.91 50.56 -95.16
CA GLN A 317 -41.01 50.25 -96.09
C GLN A 317 -42.09 51.33 -96.08
N ASN A 318 -42.54 51.80 -94.91
CA ASN A 318 -43.56 52.84 -94.79
C ASN A 318 -43.13 54.18 -95.41
N GLN A 319 -41.87 54.59 -95.21
CA GLN A 319 -41.35 55.85 -95.75
C GLN A 319 -41.39 55.88 -97.29
N ASN A 320 -41.15 54.73 -97.94
CA ASN A 320 -41.25 54.58 -99.39
C ASN A 320 -42.69 54.67 -99.95
N LEU A 321 -43.71 54.41 -99.13
CA LEU A 321 -45.12 54.54 -99.53
C LEU A 321 -45.61 55.99 -99.47
N GLN A 322 -45.21 56.76 -98.45
CA GLN A 322 -45.61 58.16 -98.31
C GLN A 322 -45.14 59.03 -99.49
N LEU A 323 -43.92 58.81 -99.98
CA LEU A 323 -43.37 59.53 -101.14
C LEU A 323 -44.22 59.38 -102.41
N LYS A 324 -44.87 58.22 -102.62
CA LYS A 324 -45.71 57.95 -103.80
C LYS A 324 -47.06 58.67 -103.76
N ILE A 325 -47.58 58.98 -102.58
CA ILE A 325 -48.89 59.64 -102.39
C ILE A 325 -48.83 61.15 -102.70
N GLY A 326 -47.67 61.78 -102.54
CA GLY A 326 -47.51 63.23 -102.72
C GLY A 326 -47.71 63.76 -104.14
N MET A 327 -47.58 62.91 -105.18
CA MET A 327 -47.46 63.35 -106.57
C MET A 327 -48.79 63.63 -107.30
N VAL A 328 -49.95 63.36 -106.69
CA VAL A 328 -51.22 63.18 -107.44
C VAL A 328 -52.24 64.35 -107.30
N LYS A 329 -52.04 65.34 -106.41
CA LYS A 329 -53.12 66.23 -105.93
C LYS A 329 -53.10 67.72 -106.36
N LYS A 330 -52.99 68.08 -107.66
CA LYS A 330 -53.15 69.51 -108.12
C LYS A 330 -53.78 69.72 -109.52
N GLY A 331 -54.91 70.44 -109.61
CA GLY A 331 -55.39 71.13 -110.84
C GLY A 331 -56.90 71.45 -110.97
N GLY A 332 -57.27 72.68 -111.42
CA GLY A 332 -58.56 73.02 -112.10
C GLY A 332 -59.63 73.90 -111.35
N LYS A 333 -60.17 74.97 -111.99
CA LYS A 333 -61.38 75.80 -111.63
C LYS A 333 -61.70 76.95 -112.65
N GLY A 334 -62.96 77.47 -112.76
CA GLY A 334 -63.22 78.91 -113.12
C GLY A 334 -64.51 79.39 -113.88
N PHE A 335 -64.99 80.60 -113.51
CA PHE A 335 -65.78 81.67 -114.23
C PHE A 335 -67.32 81.60 -114.56
N ALA A 336 -67.97 82.79 -114.64
CA ALA A 336 -69.38 83.14 -115.05
C ALA A 336 -69.59 84.69 -115.24
N SER A 337 -70.75 85.21 -115.71
CA SER A 337 -71.12 86.68 -115.77
C SER A 337 -72.62 87.00 -116.12
N THR A 338 -73.01 88.24 -116.54
CA THR A 338 -74.35 88.91 -116.33
C THR A 338 -74.81 89.98 -117.37
N GLY A 339 -76.08 90.49 -117.36
CA GLY A 339 -76.56 91.68 -118.12
C GLY A 339 -78.00 92.25 -117.80
N GLU A 340 -78.33 93.48 -118.26
CA GLU A 340 -79.64 94.22 -118.26
C GLU A 340 -79.79 95.00 -119.63
N ASN A 341 -80.67 95.98 -120.00
CA ASN A 341 -81.71 96.89 -119.42
C ASN A 341 -82.65 97.39 -120.61
N GLU A 342 -83.40 98.52 -120.81
CA GLU A 342 -83.86 99.80 -120.16
C GLU A 342 -85.18 100.30 -120.88
N LYS A 343 -85.63 101.58 -120.76
CA LYS A 343 -87.05 102.03 -120.93
C LYS A 343 -87.28 103.38 -121.66
N LEU A 344 -88.39 103.51 -122.42
CA LEU A 344 -89.15 104.78 -122.52
C LEU A 344 -90.68 104.62 -122.71
N LYS A 345 -91.32 103.68 -121.98
CA LYS A 345 -92.77 103.76 -121.70
C LYS A 345 -93.05 104.87 -120.66
N SER A 346 -92.44 106.04 -120.85
CA SER A 346 -91.85 106.90 -119.82
C SER A 346 -92.69 107.12 -118.56
N LEU A 347 -93.95 107.53 -118.69
CA LEU A 347 -94.81 107.85 -117.53
C LEU A 347 -95.52 106.63 -116.93
N ILE A 348 -95.84 105.62 -117.75
CA ILE A 348 -96.21 104.30 -117.21
C ILE A 348 -95.00 103.71 -116.49
N THR A 349 -93.76 103.93 -116.98
CA THR A 349 -92.50 103.68 -116.27
C THR A 349 -92.04 104.88 -115.43
N GLU A 350 -92.96 105.71 -114.94
CA GLU A 350 -92.70 106.61 -113.79
C GLU A 350 -93.40 105.96 -112.60
N LEU A 351 -94.69 105.65 -112.73
CA LEU A 351 -95.43 104.90 -111.72
C LEU A 351 -95.04 103.41 -111.65
N GLN A 352 -94.73 102.74 -112.77
CA GLN A 352 -94.11 101.40 -112.74
C GLN A 352 -92.61 101.45 -112.41
N ASN A 353 -91.91 102.58 -112.51
CA ASN A 353 -90.56 102.67 -111.93
C ASN A 353 -90.62 102.97 -110.43
N LYS A 354 -91.65 103.66 -109.93
CA LYS A 354 -91.90 103.81 -108.49
C LYS A 354 -92.42 102.52 -107.87
N ASN A 355 -93.35 101.81 -108.50
CA ASN A 355 -93.71 100.45 -108.10
C ASN A 355 -92.53 99.50 -108.24
N LYS A 356 -91.77 99.48 -109.35
CA LYS A 356 -90.58 98.62 -109.45
C LYS A 356 -89.42 99.07 -108.56
N ALA A 357 -89.35 100.33 -108.14
CA ALA A 357 -88.43 100.77 -107.10
C ALA A 357 -88.91 100.21 -105.77
N LEU A 358 -90.16 100.44 -105.36
CA LEU A 358 -90.73 99.89 -104.13
C LEU A 358 -90.73 98.35 -104.10
N GLU A 359 -90.91 97.67 -105.22
CA GLU A 359 -90.76 96.22 -105.39
C GLU A 359 -89.28 95.80 -105.32
N LYS A 360 -88.34 96.58 -105.89
CA LYS A 360 -86.89 96.34 -105.79
C LYS A 360 -86.31 96.76 -104.43
N ASP A 361 -87.02 97.58 -103.67
CA ASP A 361 -86.68 98.04 -102.32
C ASP A 361 -87.28 97.10 -101.29
N LEU A 362 -88.50 96.59 -101.53
CA LEU A 362 -89.08 95.46 -100.80
C LEU A 362 -88.31 94.17 -101.07
N GLN A 363 -87.92 93.90 -102.32
CA GLN A 363 -87.07 92.76 -102.67
C GLN A 363 -85.68 92.91 -102.06
N ARG A 364 -85.07 94.10 -102.08
CA ARG A 364 -83.83 94.36 -101.33
C ARG A 364 -84.02 94.19 -99.83
N ALA A 365 -85.13 94.63 -99.25
CA ALA A 365 -85.43 94.41 -97.83
C ALA A 365 -85.69 92.93 -97.50
N ILE A 366 -86.26 92.14 -98.41
CA ILE A 366 -86.41 90.68 -98.28
C ILE A 366 -85.05 89.99 -98.43
N GLU A 367 -84.21 90.43 -99.35
CA GLU A 367 -82.83 89.95 -99.52
C GLU A 367 -81.96 90.32 -98.29
N GLU A 368 -82.09 91.53 -97.75
CA GLU A 368 -81.42 91.98 -96.52
C GLU A 368 -81.97 91.27 -95.28
N CYS A 369 -83.27 91.02 -95.17
CA CYS A 369 -83.86 90.19 -94.12
C CYS A 369 -83.36 88.74 -94.20
N SER A 370 -83.40 88.10 -95.38
CA SER A 370 -82.89 86.73 -95.56
C SER A 370 -81.39 86.65 -95.28
N ARG A 371 -80.62 87.67 -95.66
CA ARG A 371 -79.18 87.80 -95.35
C ARG A 371 -78.93 88.02 -93.86
N ASN A 372 -79.76 88.80 -93.18
CA ASN A 372 -79.72 88.96 -91.72
C ASN A 372 -80.11 87.66 -90.99
N ASP A 373 -81.11 86.91 -91.47
CA ASP A 373 -81.43 85.58 -90.93
C ASP A 373 -80.31 84.56 -91.23
N MET A 374 -79.62 84.63 -92.38
CA MET A 374 -78.41 83.86 -92.62
C MET A 374 -77.28 84.23 -91.64
N TYR A 375 -77.03 85.52 -91.39
CA TYR A 375 -76.03 85.96 -90.40
C TYR A 375 -76.41 85.57 -88.97
N LYS A 376 -77.70 85.63 -88.61
CA LYS A 376 -78.25 85.22 -87.31
C LYS A 376 -78.18 83.70 -87.11
N ASN A 377 -78.43 82.92 -88.17
CA ASN A 377 -78.29 81.46 -88.13
C ASN A 377 -76.81 81.04 -88.07
N ALA A 378 -75.92 81.71 -88.79
CA ALA A 378 -74.47 81.54 -88.65
C ALA A 378 -74.01 81.87 -87.21
N TYR A 379 -74.39 83.04 -86.69
CA TYR A 379 -74.10 83.45 -85.31
C TYR A 379 -74.64 82.46 -84.26
N ASN A 380 -75.84 81.90 -84.47
CA ASN A 380 -76.40 80.88 -83.59
C ASN A 380 -75.62 79.55 -83.67
N SER A 381 -75.16 79.16 -84.87
CA SER A 381 -74.32 77.97 -85.09
C SER A 381 -72.93 78.14 -84.46
N ASP A 382 -72.32 79.31 -84.62
CA ASP A 382 -71.04 79.67 -84.00
C ASP A 382 -71.18 79.69 -82.48
N LYS A 383 -72.22 80.35 -81.96
CA LYS A 383 -72.54 80.38 -80.52
C LYS A 383 -72.71 78.98 -79.94
N LEU A 384 -73.45 78.09 -80.63
CA LEU A 384 -73.59 76.69 -80.21
C LEU A 384 -72.23 76.00 -80.16
N SER A 385 -71.44 76.13 -81.22
CA SER A 385 -70.09 75.56 -81.33
C SER A 385 -69.15 76.05 -80.21
N TYR A 386 -69.21 77.34 -79.85
CA TYR A 386 -68.46 77.88 -78.73
C TYR A 386 -68.97 77.36 -77.37
N THR A 387 -70.28 77.20 -77.16
CA THR A 387 -70.81 76.58 -75.93
C THR A 387 -70.44 75.10 -75.81
N GLU A 388 -70.37 74.36 -76.92
CA GLU A 388 -69.86 73.00 -76.93
C GLU A 388 -68.35 72.91 -76.65
N ALA A 389 -67.57 73.89 -77.12
CA ALA A 389 -66.14 73.97 -76.82
C ALA A 389 -65.91 74.29 -75.33
N ILE A 390 -66.65 75.26 -74.77
CA ILE A 390 -66.57 75.63 -73.35
C ILE A 390 -66.94 74.44 -72.46
N THR A 391 -68.04 73.75 -72.74
CA THR A 391 -68.46 72.58 -71.93
C THR A 391 -67.49 71.40 -72.03
N LYS A 392 -66.80 71.20 -73.15
CA LYS A 392 -65.69 70.23 -73.27
C LYS A 392 -64.51 70.64 -72.37
N ILE A 393 -64.09 71.90 -72.42
CA ILE A 393 -62.99 72.43 -71.60
C ILE A 393 -63.32 72.37 -70.10
N ASP A 394 -64.54 72.70 -69.67
CA ASP A 394 -64.94 72.60 -68.26
C ASP A 394 -65.01 71.14 -67.77
N ASN A 395 -65.43 70.20 -68.63
CA ASN A 395 -65.38 68.76 -68.32
C ASN A 395 -63.94 68.24 -68.19
N GLU A 396 -63.05 68.59 -69.12
CA GLU A 396 -61.63 68.26 -69.06
C GLU A 396 -60.97 68.85 -67.80
N ARG A 397 -61.32 70.10 -67.45
CA ARG A 397 -60.87 70.77 -66.24
C ARG A 397 -61.38 70.09 -64.96
N SER A 398 -62.62 69.59 -64.92
CA SER A 398 -63.12 68.81 -63.77
C SER A 398 -62.33 67.52 -63.59
N GLN A 399 -62.12 66.75 -64.67
CA GLN A 399 -61.35 65.51 -64.63
C GLN A 399 -59.88 65.72 -64.24
N LEU A 400 -59.28 66.85 -64.63
CA LEU A 400 -57.93 67.23 -64.17
C LEU A 400 -57.92 67.62 -62.69
N ASN A 401 -58.95 68.34 -62.21
CA ASN A 401 -59.06 68.74 -60.82
C ASN A 401 -59.29 67.52 -59.88
N GLU A 402 -60.10 66.56 -60.31
CA GLU A 402 -60.27 65.26 -59.63
C GLU A 402 -58.93 64.52 -59.49
N LYS A 403 -58.16 64.40 -60.58
CA LYS A 403 -56.82 63.78 -60.56
C LYS A 403 -55.80 64.54 -59.69
N VAL A 404 -55.89 65.86 -59.59
CA VAL A 404 -55.05 66.63 -58.65
C VAL A 404 -55.38 66.25 -57.21
N ILE A 405 -56.66 66.16 -56.84
CA ILE A 405 -57.09 65.75 -55.49
C ILE A 405 -56.64 64.31 -55.18
N GLU A 406 -56.76 63.38 -56.14
CA GLU A 406 -56.24 62.01 -55.98
C GLU A 406 -54.72 61.98 -55.72
N LEU A 407 -53.95 62.74 -56.50
CA LEU A 407 -52.49 62.84 -56.36
C LEU A 407 -52.06 63.53 -55.06
N GLU A 408 -52.79 64.55 -54.60
CA GLU A 408 -52.57 65.20 -53.30
C GLU A 408 -52.86 64.24 -52.13
N GLY A 409 -53.89 63.38 -52.26
CA GLY A 409 -54.19 62.31 -51.32
C GLY A 409 -53.05 61.27 -51.25
N ILE A 410 -52.61 60.74 -52.40
CA ILE A 410 -51.50 59.79 -52.49
C ILE A 410 -50.20 60.38 -51.93
N LEU A 411 -49.89 61.64 -52.25
CA LEU A 411 -48.70 62.34 -51.77
C LEU A 411 -48.76 62.63 -50.27
N SER A 412 -49.95 62.82 -49.70
CA SER A 412 -50.14 62.96 -48.25
C SER A 412 -49.96 61.63 -47.52
N GLN A 413 -50.48 60.53 -48.08
CA GLN A 413 -50.28 59.18 -47.55
C GLN A 413 -48.79 58.80 -47.58
N ALA A 414 -48.11 58.99 -48.71
CA ALA A 414 -46.69 58.70 -48.86
C ALA A 414 -45.80 59.47 -47.86
N LYS A 415 -46.16 60.72 -47.52
CA LYS A 415 -45.49 61.49 -46.45
C LYS A 415 -45.69 60.87 -45.07
N SER A 416 -46.92 60.43 -44.75
CA SER A 416 -47.23 59.74 -43.50
C SER A 416 -46.40 58.46 -43.37
N ASP A 417 -46.36 57.65 -44.44
CA ASP A 417 -45.60 56.41 -44.49
C ASP A 417 -44.08 56.64 -44.40
N GLN A 418 -43.56 57.70 -45.03
CA GLN A 418 -42.17 58.13 -44.84
C GLN A 418 -41.88 58.46 -43.38
N THR A 419 -42.69 59.29 -42.72
CA THR A 419 -42.46 59.65 -41.31
C THR A 419 -42.49 58.43 -40.39
N GLY A 420 -43.42 57.49 -40.62
CA GLY A 420 -43.49 56.23 -39.89
C GLY A 420 -42.34 55.24 -40.21
N ALA A 421 -41.61 55.44 -41.31
CA ALA A 421 -40.37 54.72 -41.61
C ALA A 421 -39.16 55.36 -40.89
N GLU A 422 -39.04 56.69 -40.93
CA GLU A 422 -37.98 57.43 -40.23
C GLU A 422 -38.00 57.22 -38.70
N GLU A 423 -39.19 57.11 -38.09
CA GLU A 423 -39.33 56.78 -36.66
C GLU A 423 -38.85 55.35 -36.34
N LYS A 424 -39.16 54.38 -37.20
CA LYS A 424 -38.66 53.00 -37.07
C LYS A 424 -37.15 52.93 -37.26
N GLU A 425 -36.60 53.68 -38.22
CA GLU A 425 -35.15 53.75 -38.41
C GLU A 425 -34.45 54.26 -37.14
N LYS A 426 -34.92 55.38 -36.56
CA LYS A 426 -34.39 55.93 -35.30
C LYS A 426 -34.51 54.92 -34.14
N MET A 427 -35.60 54.16 -34.06
CA MET A 427 -35.77 53.08 -33.08
C MET A 427 -34.72 51.96 -33.27
N TYR A 428 -34.52 51.48 -34.50
CA TYR A 428 -33.52 50.44 -34.79
C TYR A 428 -32.08 50.93 -34.57
N GLN A 429 -31.76 52.18 -34.93
CA GLN A 429 -30.46 52.79 -34.62
C GLN A 429 -30.19 52.79 -33.10
N GLY A 430 -31.16 53.20 -32.27
CA GLY A 430 -31.04 53.16 -30.81
C GLY A 430 -30.89 51.73 -30.23
N GLN A 431 -31.56 50.73 -30.82
CA GLN A 431 -31.36 49.33 -30.47
C GLN A 431 -29.94 48.84 -30.80
N ILE A 432 -29.41 49.20 -31.97
CA ILE A 432 -28.05 48.87 -32.40
C ILE A 432 -27.01 49.51 -31.46
N GLU A 433 -27.22 50.74 -30.99
CA GLU A 433 -26.32 51.39 -30.03
C GLU A 433 -26.34 50.76 -28.63
N ASN A 434 -27.49 50.26 -28.18
CA ASN A 434 -27.57 49.52 -26.92
C ASN A 434 -26.85 48.17 -27.04
N LEU A 435 -27.11 47.41 -28.11
CA LEU A 435 -26.44 46.12 -28.38
C LEU A 435 -24.92 46.27 -28.52
N LYS A 436 -24.42 47.35 -29.13
CA LYS A 436 -22.98 47.66 -29.16
C LYS A 436 -22.39 47.83 -27.75
N ARG A 437 -23.05 48.60 -26.88
CA ARG A 437 -22.62 48.81 -25.48
C ARG A 437 -22.67 47.51 -24.66
N GLU A 438 -23.65 46.65 -24.90
CA GLU A 438 -23.71 45.31 -24.29
C GLU A 438 -22.55 44.42 -24.75
N ILE A 439 -22.24 44.39 -26.06
CA ILE A 439 -21.10 43.66 -26.62
C ILE A 439 -19.77 44.17 -26.04
N GLU A 440 -19.58 45.48 -25.92
CA GLU A 440 -18.38 46.07 -25.29
C GLU A 440 -18.24 45.67 -23.82
N ALA A 441 -19.32 45.69 -23.05
CA ALA A 441 -19.33 45.24 -21.65
C ALA A 441 -19.00 43.74 -21.53
N ILE A 442 -19.56 42.90 -22.41
CA ILE A 442 -19.26 41.46 -22.48
C ILE A 442 -17.79 41.24 -22.83
N GLN A 443 -17.23 41.95 -23.82
CA GLN A 443 -15.81 41.86 -24.18
C GLN A 443 -14.87 42.26 -23.04
N GLN A 444 -15.21 43.31 -22.28
CA GLN A 444 -14.45 43.70 -21.08
C GLN A 444 -14.51 42.60 -20.00
N SER A 445 -15.69 42.02 -19.76
CA SER A 445 -15.83 40.92 -18.79
C SER A 445 -15.05 39.67 -19.21
N TYR A 446 -15.08 39.32 -20.49
CA TYR A 446 -14.36 38.18 -21.06
C TYR A 446 -12.84 38.36 -20.95
N SER A 447 -12.34 39.56 -21.27
CA SER A 447 -10.92 39.93 -21.11
C SER A 447 -10.45 39.75 -19.65
N LYS A 448 -11.26 40.19 -18.68
CA LYS A 448 -10.98 39.97 -17.25
C LYS A 448 -10.97 38.47 -16.90
N ILE A 449 -12.02 37.73 -17.26
CA ILE A 449 -12.15 36.28 -16.97
C ILE A 449 -10.96 35.51 -17.56
N ASN A 450 -10.52 35.85 -18.78
CA ASN A 450 -9.38 35.21 -19.42
C ASN A 450 -8.05 35.50 -18.68
N LYS A 451 -7.86 36.74 -18.20
CA LYS A 451 -6.70 37.10 -17.37
C LYS A 451 -6.71 36.37 -16.02
N ASP A 452 -7.86 36.32 -15.36
CA ASP A 452 -8.01 35.60 -14.09
C ASP A 452 -7.78 34.08 -14.28
N SER A 453 -8.24 33.52 -15.40
CA SER A 453 -7.99 32.12 -15.78
C SER A 453 -6.51 31.81 -16.03
N LEU A 454 -5.76 32.73 -16.65
CA LEU A 454 -4.31 32.62 -16.81
C LEU A 454 -3.59 32.62 -15.45
N ASN A 455 -3.95 33.55 -14.55
CA ASN A 455 -3.38 33.60 -13.20
C ASN A 455 -3.61 32.28 -12.45
N THR A 456 -4.85 31.78 -12.41
CA THR A 456 -5.18 30.50 -11.75
C THR A 456 -4.49 29.30 -12.41
N ARG A 457 -4.19 29.36 -13.72
CA ARG A 457 -3.39 28.33 -14.41
C ARG A 457 -1.92 28.37 -13.99
N GLU A 458 -1.33 29.54 -13.82
CA GLU A 458 0.04 29.70 -13.30
C GLU A 458 0.14 29.23 -11.84
N GLU A 459 -0.80 29.64 -10.98
CA GLU A 459 -0.94 29.14 -9.60
C GLU A 459 -1.06 27.61 -9.58
N THR A 460 -1.87 27.02 -10.48
CA THR A 460 -2.01 25.58 -10.62
C THR A 460 -0.69 24.89 -10.98
N TYR A 461 0.14 25.47 -11.85
CA TYR A 461 1.46 24.93 -12.17
C TYR A 461 2.44 25.06 -10.99
N GLN A 462 2.42 26.18 -10.26
CA GLN A 462 3.23 26.37 -9.06
C GLN A 462 2.86 25.36 -7.95
N LEU A 463 1.55 25.13 -7.74
CA LEU A 463 1.06 24.13 -6.78
C LEU A 463 1.43 22.70 -7.18
N ARG A 464 1.31 22.32 -8.46
CA ARG A 464 1.75 20.98 -8.93
C ARG A 464 3.25 20.78 -8.77
N SER A 465 4.06 21.81 -9.07
CA SER A 465 5.50 21.79 -8.80
C SER A 465 5.77 21.61 -7.31
N ARG A 466 5.08 22.35 -6.44
CA ARG A 466 5.25 22.25 -4.98
C ARG A 466 4.85 20.86 -4.46
N ILE A 467 3.74 20.29 -4.91
CA ILE A 467 3.33 18.92 -4.59
C ILE A 467 4.43 17.93 -4.95
N SER A 468 4.96 17.97 -6.17
CA SER A 468 6.05 17.07 -6.61
C SER A 468 7.31 17.20 -5.74
N THR A 469 7.70 18.41 -5.30
CA THR A 469 8.81 18.58 -4.36
C THR A 469 8.53 17.96 -2.98
N LEU A 470 7.28 18.02 -2.50
CA LEU A 470 6.87 17.45 -1.22
C LEU A 470 6.76 15.91 -1.29
N GLU A 471 6.27 15.36 -2.40
CA GLU A 471 6.27 13.92 -2.67
C GLU A 471 7.70 13.36 -2.71
N SER A 472 8.62 14.07 -3.38
CA SER A 472 10.04 13.70 -3.37
C SER A 472 10.64 13.72 -1.96
N GLN A 473 10.31 14.73 -1.14
CA GLN A 473 10.78 14.82 0.25
C GLN A 473 10.17 13.70 1.13
N ALA A 474 8.89 13.39 0.96
CA ALA A 474 8.22 12.30 1.68
C ALA A 474 8.82 10.92 1.33
N ASN A 475 9.16 10.69 0.05
CA ASN A 475 9.82 9.46 -0.39
C ASN A 475 11.24 9.31 0.20
N ILE A 476 12.00 10.41 0.31
CA ILE A 476 13.32 10.41 0.99
C ILE A 476 13.16 10.08 2.47
N MET A 477 12.27 10.77 3.19
CA MET A 477 12.01 10.51 4.62
C MET A 477 11.50 9.08 4.88
N LYS A 478 10.74 8.50 3.94
CA LYS A 478 10.30 7.09 4.02
C LYS A 478 11.47 6.12 3.91
N ALA A 479 12.41 6.35 2.98
CA ALA A 479 13.61 5.55 2.83
C ALA A 479 14.56 5.69 4.05
N GLU A 480 14.67 6.88 4.63
CA GLU A 480 15.39 7.12 5.89
C GLU A 480 14.75 6.35 7.05
N LEU A 481 13.43 6.38 7.17
CA LEU A 481 12.68 5.64 8.19
C LEU A 481 12.79 4.11 8.04
N GLU A 482 12.79 3.60 6.80
CA GLU A 482 13.04 2.18 6.51
C GLU A 482 14.48 1.76 6.89
N SER A 483 15.48 2.63 6.62
CA SER A 483 16.87 2.43 7.04
C SER A 483 17.04 2.44 8.57
N VAL A 484 16.41 3.39 9.26
CA VAL A 484 16.42 3.47 10.74
C VAL A 484 15.73 2.25 11.36
N ASN A 485 14.62 1.76 10.79
CA ASN A 485 13.97 0.53 11.24
C ASN A 485 14.85 -0.71 11.06
N PHE A 486 15.58 -0.81 9.94
CA PHE A 486 16.54 -1.91 9.71
C PHE A 486 17.68 -1.91 10.75
N GLU A 487 18.25 -0.74 11.05
CA GLU A 487 19.27 -0.62 12.09
C GLU A 487 18.69 -0.88 13.50
N ALA A 488 17.46 -0.45 13.79
CA ALA A 488 16.78 -0.75 15.04
C ALA A 488 16.53 -2.26 15.22
N GLU A 489 16.16 -2.98 14.16
CA GLU A 489 16.10 -4.45 14.17
C GLU A 489 17.48 -5.09 14.39
N ARG A 490 18.52 -4.60 13.72
CA ARG A 490 19.90 -5.07 13.89
C ARG A 490 20.36 -4.89 15.34
N GLN A 491 20.12 -3.73 15.93
CA GLN A 491 20.41 -3.46 17.35
C GLN A 491 19.59 -4.35 18.29
N LYS A 492 18.30 -4.61 17.99
CA LYS A 492 17.46 -5.54 18.76
C LYS A 492 18.00 -6.98 18.74
N ARG A 493 18.54 -7.44 17.60
CA ARG A 493 19.20 -8.76 17.47
C ARG A 493 20.53 -8.79 18.24
N LEU A 494 21.37 -7.77 18.11
CA LEU A 494 22.64 -7.65 18.85
C LEU A 494 22.40 -7.62 20.37
N LYS A 495 21.38 -6.87 20.83
CA LYS A 495 20.98 -6.88 22.23
C LYS A 495 20.56 -8.27 22.69
N LYS A 496 19.69 -8.99 21.95
CA LYS A 496 19.28 -10.35 22.33
C LYS A 496 20.49 -11.27 22.50
N ASN A 497 21.42 -11.29 21.54
CA ASN A 497 22.63 -12.10 21.62
C ASN A 497 23.49 -11.76 22.85
N SER A 498 23.50 -10.49 23.26
CA SER A 498 24.21 -10.01 24.46
C SER A 498 23.49 -10.42 25.74
N ASP A 499 22.15 -10.31 25.79
CA ASP A 499 21.32 -10.76 26.90
C ASP A 499 21.41 -12.29 27.10
N ASP A 500 21.37 -13.06 26.01
CA ASP A 500 21.55 -14.53 26.00
C ASP A 500 22.96 -14.90 26.55
N SER A 501 24.02 -14.24 26.08
CA SER A 501 25.41 -14.43 26.56
C SER A 501 25.58 -14.04 28.04
N LEU A 502 24.88 -13.00 28.48
CA LEU A 502 24.86 -12.55 29.87
C LEU A 502 24.10 -13.53 30.78
N GLU A 503 23.12 -14.25 30.25
CA GLU A 503 22.41 -15.31 30.99
C GLU A 503 23.26 -16.59 31.09
N ASP A 504 24.02 -16.96 30.06
CA ASP A 504 24.96 -18.10 30.15
C ASP A 504 26.13 -17.81 31.09
N THR A 505 26.67 -16.59 31.11
CA THR A 505 27.70 -16.21 32.10
C THR A 505 27.15 -16.16 33.54
N LYS A 506 25.86 -15.84 33.77
CA LYS A 506 25.22 -16.03 35.08
C LYS A 506 25.16 -17.50 35.49
N LYS A 507 24.80 -18.42 34.59
CA LYS A 507 24.75 -19.86 34.88
C LYS A 507 26.11 -20.39 35.30
N GLU A 508 27.17 -20.01 34.59
CA GLU A 508 28.53 -20.43 34.94
C GLU A 508 29.02 -19.76 36.24
N LEU A 509 28.67 -18.49 36.51
CA LEU A 509 28.94 -17.87 37.82
C LEU A 509 28.20 -18.56 38.98
N LEU A 510 26.95 -18.98 38.78
CA LEU A 510 26.19 -19.77 39.76
C LEU A 510 26.84 -21.13 40.00
N ARG A 511 27.30 -21.79 38.93
CA ARG A 511 28.04 -23.05 39.00
C ARG A 511 29.35 -22.90 39.76
N ILE A 512 30.22 -21.97 39.35
CA ILE A 512 31.49 -21.65 40.02
C ILE A 512 31.26 -21.32 41.50
N ARG A 513 30.15 -20.63 41.84
CA ARG A 513 29.76 -20.37 43.22
C ARG A 513 29.42 -21.67 43.97
N THR A 514 28.59 -22.55 43.42
CA THR A 514 28.28 -23.84 44.08
C THR A 514 29.50 -24.75 44.22
N GLU A 515 30.40 -24.77 43.22
CA GLU A 515 31.68 -25.46 43.29
C GLU A 515 32.57 -24.84 44.41
N THR A 516 32.65 -23.51 44.49
CA THR A 516 33.38 -22.78 45.55
C THR A 516 32.82 -23.04 46.95
N ASP A 517 31.50 -23.02 47.12
CA ASP A 517 30.85 -23.32 48.39
C ASP A 517 31.12 -24.78 48.81
N SER A 518 31.11 -25.73 47.85
CA SER A 518 31.47 -27.12 48.10
C SER A 518 32.94 -27.30 48.50
N LEU A 519 33.87 -26.58 47.86
CA LEU A 519 35.29 -26.57 48.19
C LEU A 519 35.55 -25.91 49.55
N ASN A 520 34.77 -24.91 49.93
CA ASN A 520 34.84 -24.28 51.26
C ASN A 520 34.38 -25.26 52.36
N ILE A 521 33.33 -26.05 52.12
CA ILE A 521 32.90 -27.14 53.01
C ILE A 521 33.97 -28.24 53.11
N GLN A 522 34.60 -28.62 51.99
CA GLN A 522 35.73 -29.55 52.01
C GLN A 522 36.93 -28.99 52.80
N LYS A 523 37.29 -27.72 52.59
CA LYS A 523 38.35 -27.01 53.32
C LYS A 523 38.09 -27.00 54.83
N GLN A 524 36.85 -26.73 55.26
CA GLN A 524 36.48 -26.78 56.68
C GLN A 524 36.64 -28.19 57.26
N LYS A 525 36.21 -29.24 56.54
CA LYS A 525 36.42 -30.64 56.97
C LYS A 525 37.91 -30.99 57.07
N LEU A 526 38.71 -30.59 56.09
CA LEU A 526 40.17 -30.79 56.10
C LEU A 526 40.86 -30.01 57.23
N GLN A 527 40.40 -28.81 57.56
CA GLN A 527 40.90 -28.05 58.72
C GLN A 527 40.60 -28.77 60.03
N VAL A 528 39.39 -29.29 60.23
CA VAL A 528 39.04 -30.06 61.44
C VAL A 528 39.90 -31.33 61.57
N LEU A 529 40.16 -32.03 60.45
CA LEU A 529 41.06 -33.19 60.42
C LEU A 529 42.51 -32.79 60.73
N LEU A 530 43.01 -31.69 60.16
CA LEU A 530 44.33 -31.15 60.45
C LEU A 530 44.47 -30.77 61.94
N ASP A 531 43.48 -30.07 62.50
CA ASP A 531 43.45 -29.68 63.92
C ASP A 531 43.43 -30.90 64.85
N SER A 532 42.74 -31.99 64.45
CA SER A 532 42.75 -33.25 65.21
C SER A 532 44.10 -33.97 65.14
N SER A 533 44.72 -34.05 63.96
CA SER A 533 46.04 -34.66 63.76
C SER A 533 47.17 -33.84 64.41
N GLN A 534 47.03 -32.51 64.49
CA GLN A 534 47.93 -31.64 65.26
C GLN A 534 47.80 -31.86 66.77
N LYS A 535 46.58 -32.11 67.29
CA LYS A 535 46.39 -32.48 68.70
C LYS A 535 46.99 -33.87 68.99
N GLU A 536 46.76 -34.84 68.11
CA GLU A 536 47.35 -36.18 68.21
C GLU A 536 48.88 -36.16 68.16
N THR A 537 49.49 -35.49 67.19
CA THR A 537 50.95 -35.34 67.13
C THR A 537 51.52 -34.49 68.27
N LYS A 538 50.73 -33.65 68.94
CA LYS A 538 51.13 -33.04 70.21
C LYS A 538 51.11 -34.05 71.35
N LEU A 539 50.03 -34.82 71.52
CA LEU A 539 49.93 -35.88 72.54
C LEU A 539 51.07 -36.91 72.40
N LEU A 540 51.35 -37.36 71.17
CA LEU A 540 52.47 -38.28 70.88
C LEU A 540 53.84 -37.65 71.15
N LYS A 541 54.01 -36.33 71.00
CA LYS A 541 55.25 -35.63 71.41
C LYS A 541 55.37 -35.53 72.92
N ASP A 542 54.28 -35.22 73.62
CA ASP A 542 54.24 -35.13 75.08
C ASP A 542 54.50 -36.51 75.71
N GLU A 543 53.91 -37.58 75.16
CA GLU A 543 54.15 -38.99 75.52
C GLU A 543 55.59 -39.44 75.20
N ASN A 544 56.12 -39.17 74.01
CA ASN A 544 57.51 -39.46 73.69
C ASN A 544 58.48 -38.71 74.63
N SER A 545 58.16 -37.47 75.02
CA SER A 545 58.92 -36.75 76.06
C SER A 545 58.87 -37.43 77.43
N HIS A 546 57.78 -38.14 77.74
CA HIS A 546 57.64 -38.93 78.97
C HIS A 546 58.44 -40.23 78.88
N LEU A 547 58.37 -40.95 77.76
CA LEU A 547 59.16 -42.16 77.50
C LEU A 547 60.67 -41.87 77.50
N ILE A 548 61.11 -40.73 76.96
CA ILE A 548 62.51 -40.28 77.06
C ILE A 548 62.92 -40.08 78.52
N LYS A 549 62.10 -39.40 79.33
CA LYS A 549 62.36 -39.20 80.78
C LYS A 549 62.37 -40.53 81.56
N LEU A 550 61.55 -41.50 81.16
CA LEU A 550 61.54 -42.84 81.75
C LEU A 550 62.83 -43.58 81.41
N ARG A 551 63.21 -43.61 80.13
CA ARG A 551 64.47 -44.20 79.65
C ARG A 551 65.71 -43.56 80.29
N GLU A 552 65.70 -42.25 80.55
CA GLU A 552 66.81 -41.56 81.23
C GLU A 552 66.92 -42.02 82.71
N LYS A 553 65.79 -42.29 83.39
CA LYS A 553 65.79 -42.92 84.73
C LYS A 553 66.27 -44.37 84.69
N ASP A 554 65.81 -45.17 83.72
CA ASP A 554 66.22 -46.58 83.61
C ASP A 554 67.72 -46.68 83.32
N LYS A 555 68.25 -45.80 82.46
CA LYS A 555 69.69 -45.63 82.21
C LYS A 555 70.45 -45.20 83.47
N GLN A 556 69.92 -44.28 84.27
CA GLN A 556 70.53 -43.88 85.53
C GLN A 556 70.57 -45.05 86.54
N ALA A 557 69.48 -45.81 86.68
CA ALA A 557 69.42 -47.00 87.51
C ALA A 557 70.38 -48.11 87.03
N LEU A 558 70.57 -48.26 85.71
CA LEU A 558 71.58 -49.17 85.15
C LEU A 558 73.01 -48.73 85.48
N ILE A 559 73.32 -47.44 85.42
CA ILE A 559 74.64 -46.90 85.85
C ILE A 559 74.87 -47.19 87.33
N GLU A 560 73.88 -46.97 88.19
CA GLU A 560 73.94 -47.28 89.62
C GLU A 560 74.12 -48.78 89.88
N CYS A 561 73.53 -49.65 89.04
CA CYS A 561 73.77 -51.10 89.08
C CYS A 561 75.19 -51.48 88.60
N ASP A 562 75.70 -50.87 87.53
CA ASP A 562 77.06 -51.11 87.03
C ASP A 562 78.13 -50.70 88.05
N ASP A 563 77.95 -49.55 88.71
CA ASP A 563 78.84 -49.11 89.79
C ASP A 563 78.73 -50.06 91.01
N ARG A 564 77.53 -50.54 91.35
CA ARG A 564 77.34 -51.58 92.38
C ARG A 564 78.05 -52.89 92.01
N ILE A 565 78.06 -53.26 90.73
CA ILE A 565 78.78 -54.44 90.22
C ILE A 565 80.30 -54.22 90.25
N ARG A 566 80.80 -52.99 90.01
CA ARG A 566 82.22 -52.66 90.21
C ARG A 566 82.62 -52.79 91.67
N ASP A 567 81.84 -52.26 92.60
CA ASP A 567 82.10 -52.39 94.05
C ASP A 567 82.15 -53.85 94.49
N LEU A 568 81.21 -54.68 94.04
CA LEU A 568 81.20 -56.12 94.33
C LEU A 568 82.40 -56.84 93.68
N ASN A 569 82.80 -56.49 92.46
CA ASN A 569 84.00 -57.05 91.82
C ASN A 569 85.30 -56.60 92.49
N ASN A 570 85.36 -55.37 93.03
CA ASN A 570 86.48 -54.86 93.82
C ASN A 570 86.59 -55.64 95.15
N GLN A 571 85.48 -55.85 95.85
CA GLN A 571 85.41 -56.67 97.06
C GLN A 571 85.81 -58.13 96.79
N LEU A 572 85.31 -58.72 95.69
CA LEU A 572 85.68 -60.07 95.26
C LEU A 572 87.17 -60.16 94.91
N SER A 573 87.74 -59.14 94.26
CA SER A 573 89.17 -59.08 93.93
C SER A 573 90.05 -58.95 95.18
N ALA A 574 89.64 -58.16 96.17
CA ALA A 574 90.31 -58.09 97.47
C ALA A 574 90.24 -59.43 98.23
N SER A 575 89.08 -60.09 98.20
CA SER A 575 88.89 -61.44 98.77
C SER A 575 89.78 -62.48 98.07
N MET A 576 89.86 -62.47 96.73
CA MET A 576 90.77 -63.33 95.96
C MET A 576 92.25 -63.03 96.25
N HIS A 577 92.62 -61.78 96.52
CA HIS A 577 93.98 -61.43 96.93
C HIS A 577 94.32 -61.99 98.32
N SER A 578 93.41 -61.83 99.29
CA SER A 578 93.53 -62.44 100.63
C SER A 578 93.64 -63.98 100.54
N ASN A 579 92.81 -64.61 99.71
CA ASN A 579 92.85 -66.06 99.49
C ASN A 579 94.17 -66.52 98.84
N ARG A 580 94.77 -65.73 97.93
CA ARG A 580 96.12 -65.98 97.40
C ARG A 580 97.24 -65.84 98.45
N ILE A 581 97.06 -64.98 99.45
CA ILE A 581 97.99 -64.89 100.59
C ILE A 581 97.87 -66.15 101.45
N LEU A 582 96.64 -66.53 101.84
CA LEU A 582 96.38 -67.77 102.59
C LEU A 582 96.87 -69.03 101.85
N GLN A 583 96.75 -69.08 100.52
CA GLN A 583 97.29 -70.16 99.70
C GLN A 583 98.83 -70.20 99.72
N LYS A 584 99.51 -69.05 99.75
CA LYS A 584 100.97 -69.00 99.95
C LYS A 584 101.38 -69.44 101.35
N GLU A 585 100.66 -69.00 102.38
CA GLU A 585 100.92 -69.43 103.77
C GLU A 585 100.72 -70.95 103.91
N HIS A 586 99.66 -71.50 103.31
CA HIS A 586 99.43 -72.95 103.27
C HIS A 586 100.51 -73.69 102.45
N GLN A 587 101.02 -73.12 101.35
CA GLN A 587 102.13 -73.74 100.61
C GLN A 587 103.42 -73.73 101.44
N ASN A 588 103.78 -72.61 102.08
CA ASN A 588 104.95 -72.52 102.95
C ASN A 588 104.87 -73.56 104.09
N LEU A 589 103.70 -73.74 104.70
CA LEU A 589 103.47 -74.77 105.74
C LEU A 589 103.57 -76.20 105.20
N LEU A 590 103.16 -76.46 103.95
CA LEU A 590 103.38 -77.76 103.29
C LEU A 590 104.86 -78.00 102.99
N ASP A 591 105.59 -76.96 102.59
CA ASP A 591 107.02 -77.03 102.29
C ASP A 591 107.82 -77.31 103.58
N GLU A 592 107.54 -76.60 104.68
CA GLU A 592 108.09 -76.91 106.02
C GLU A 592 107.78 -78.35 106.46
N LEU A 593 106.53 -78.81 106.28
CA LEU A 593 106.14 -80.18 106.62
C LEU A 593 106.89 -81.21 105.77
N SER A 594 107.14 -80.90 104.49
CA SER A 594 107.92 -81.75 103.59
C SER A 594 109.38 -81.83 104.01
N GLU A 595 109.97 -80.72 104.45
CA GLU A 595 111.36 -80.67 104.92
C GLU A 595 111.54 -81.48 106.22
N LYS A 596 110.56 -81.42 107.13
CA LYS A 596 110.52 -82.27 108.35
C LYS A 596 110.35 -83.76 108.01
N LEU A 597 109.56 -84.12 107.00
CA LEU A 597 109.46 -85.49 106.51
C LEU A 597 110.77 -85.97 105.87
N GLU A 598 111.51 -85.08 105.20
CA GLU A 598 112.81 -85.40 104.59
C GLU A 598 113.93 -85.55 105.63
N GLU A 599 113.91 -84.77 106.73
CA GLU A 599 114.71 -85.06 107.93
C GLU A 599 114.39 -86.44 108.52
N GLN A 600 113.10 -86.75 108.70
CA GLN A 600 112.65 -88.04 109.25
C GLN A 600 113.10 -89.22 108.37
N ARG A 601 113.06 -89.07 107.04
CA ARG A 601 113.61 -90.04 106.07
C ARG A 601 115.11 -90.23 106.24
N LYS A 602 115.89 -89.15 106.35
CA LYS A 602 117.35 -89.23 106.58
C LYS A 602 117.68 -89.97 107.88
N ILE A 603 116.97 -89.68 108.98
CA ILE A 603 117.09 -90.39 110.27
C ILE A 603 116.73 -91.87 110.13
N THR A 604 115.73 -92.20 109.29
CA THR A 604 115.33 -93.60 109.04
C THR A 604 116.37 -94.35 108.20
N MET A 605 116.99 -93.71 107.21
CA MET A 605 118.07 -94.31 106.42
C MET A 605 119.34 -94.56 107.24
N THR A 606 119.77 -93.62 108.09
CA THR A 606 120.94 -93.85 108.96
C THR A 606 120.67 -94.97 109.97
N LYS A 607 119.46 -95.05 110.54
CA LYS A 607 119.03 -96.18 111.37
C LYS A 607 119.09 -97.52 110.61
N SER A 608 118.62 -97.56 109.36
CA SER A 608 118.73 -98.75 108.50
C SER A 608 120.18 -99.15 108.22
N SER A 609 121.10 -98.18 108.05
CA SER A 609 122.53 -98.43 107.86
C SER A 609 123.14 -99.16 109.07
N TYR A 610 122.89 -98.65 110.29
CA TYR A 610 123.38 -99.28 111.52
C TYR A 610 122.77 -100.67 111.76
N GLU A 611 121.50 -100.87 111.38
CA GLU A 611 120.85 -102.20 111.46
C GLU A 611 121.44 -103.20 110.46
N GLN A 612 121.94 -102.73 109.31
CA GLN A 612 122.62 -103.56 108.31
C GLN A 612 124.06 -103.92 108.71
N GLU A 613 124.84 -102.97 109.24
CA GLU A 613 126.17 -103.24 109.84
C GLU A 613 126.06 -104.26 110.99
N LEU A 614 125.03 -104.13 111.85
CA LEU A 614 124.74 -105.09 112.92
C LEU A 614 124.29 -106.47 112.41
N ALA A 615 123.84 -106.59 111.16
CA ALA A 615 123.53 -107.88 110.53
C ALA A 615 124.79 -108.56 110.01
N GLU A 616 125.70 -107.83 109.36
CA GLU A 616 126.95 -108.36 108.80
C GLU A 616 127.94 -108.85 109.88
N LEU A 617 127.90 -108.26 111.08
CA LEU A 617 128.68 -108.72 112.23
C LEU A 617 128.19 -110.06 112.83
N ARG A 618 126.94 -110.50 112.56
CA ARG A 618 126.38 -111.76 113.10
C ARG A 618 127.09 -113.03 112.59
N PRO A 619 127.29 -113.25 111.27
CA PRO A 619 128.01 -114.43 110.78
C PRO A 619 129.47 -114.48 111.22
N ILE A 620 130.12 -113.31 111.42
CA ILE A 620 131.49 -113.23 111.98
C ILE A 620 131.49 -113.72 113.43
N LYS A 621 130.55 -113.25 114.26
CA LYS A 621 130.37 -113.73 115.64
C LYS A 621 130.09 -115.23 115.69
N LEU A 622 129.25 -115.75 114.79
CA LEU A 622 128.90 -117.17 114.75
C LEU A 622 130.12 -118.05 114.41
N LYS A 623 130.92 -117.68 113.40
CA LYS A 623 132.19 -118.35 113.07
C LYS A 623 133.17 -118.31 114.24
N TYR A 624 133.28 -117.18 114.94
CA TYR A 624 134.16 -117.06 116.11
C TYR A 624 133.74 -118.02 117.24
N GLN A 625 132.43 -118.17 117.49
CA GLN A 625 131.93 -119.15 118.47
C GLN A 625 132.19 -120.60 118.04
N GLN A 626 131.99 -120.94 116.76
CA GLN A 626 132.29 -122.29 116.23
C GLN A 626 133.78 -122.65 116.39
N ILE A 627 134.70 -121.74 116.05
CA ILE A 627 136.16 -121.96 116.21
C ILE A 627 136.55 -122.17 117.69
N VAL A 628 135.87 -121.51 118.62
CA VAL A 628 136.08 -121.70 120.07
C VAL A 628 135.55 -123.07 120.53
N GLU A 629 134.41 -123.52 120.02
CA GLU A 629 133.86 -124.85 120.33
C GLU A 629 134.71 -125.99 119.73
N GLU A 630 135.17 -125.86 118.49
CA GLU A 630 136.14 -126.77 117.85
C GLU A 630 137.47 -126.84 118.61
N SER A 631 137.97 -125.69 119.10
CA SER A 631 139.15 -125.65 119.98
C SER A 631 138.93 -126.40 121.30
N SER A 632 137.69 -126.43 121.80
CA SER A 632 137.32 -127.17 123.03
C SER A 632 137.23 -128.67 122.82
N THR A 633 136.75 -129.13 121.66
CA THR A 633 136.64 -130.56 121.32
C THR A 633 138.00 -131.14 120.94
N LEU A 634 138.85 -130.38 120.23
CA LEU A 634 140.24 -130.74 119.95
C LEU A 634 141.04 -130.96 121.24
N ARG A 635 140.94 -130.07 122.24
CA ARG A 635 141.59 -130.25 123.56
C ARG A 635 141.13 -131.52 124.28
N LYS A 636 139.84 -131.87 124.21
CA LYS A 636 139.31 -133.13 124.79
C LYS A 636 139.78 -134.37 124.02
N SER A 637 139.90 -134.29 122.69
CA SER A 637 140.45 -135.40 121.89
C SER A 637 141.93 -135.65 122.16
N PHE A 638 142.70 -134.59 122.45
CA PHE A 638 144.12 -134.69 122.80
C PHE A 638 144.33 -135.43 124.13
N LEU A 639 143.54 -135.08 125.15
CA LEU A 639 143.58 -135.73 126.47
C LEU A 639 143.22 -137.24 126.41
N ASN A 640 142.33 -137.62 125.49
CA ASN A 640 141.99 -139.02 125.23
C ASN A 640 143.03 -139.75 124.36
N LYS A 641 143.88 -139.05 123.60
CA LYS A 641 145.02 -139.66 122.88
C LYS A 641 146.20 -139.90 123.82
N ASP A 642 146.51 -138.96 124.69
CA ASP A 642 147.62 -139.07 125.64
C ASP A 642 147.42 -140.28 126.60
N THR A 643 146.19 -140.43 127.12
CA THR A 643 145.77 -141.60 127.94
C THR A 643 145.62 -142.91 127.16
N ALA A 644 145.61 -142.89 125.82
CA ALA A 644 145.74 -144.07 124.98
C ALA A 644 147.22 -144.42 124.72
N GLN A 645 148.07 -143.41 124.54
CA GLN A 645 149.52 -143.57 124.35
C GLN A 645 150.19 -144.17 125.60
N THR A 646 149.77 -143.78 126.82
CA THR A 646 150.25 -144.44 128.06
C THR A 646 149.87 -145.93 128.12
N LYS A 647 148.71 -146.31 127.57
CA LYS A 647 148.26 -147.71 127.53
C LYS A 647 148.97 -148.53 126.46
N MET A 648 149.30 -147.93 125.31
CA MET A 648 150.15 -148.57 124.30
C MET A 648 151.56 -148.78 124.83
N GLN A 649 152.16 -147.81 125.54
CA GLN A 649 153.49 -147.98 126.13
C GLN A 649 153.52 -149.14 127.13
N TRP A 650 152.53 -149.23 128.02
CA TRP A 650 152.41 -150.36 128.96
C TRP A 650 152.20 -151.73 128.30
N GLN A 651 151.72 -151.77 127.05
CA GLN A 651 151.66 -153.00 126.24
C GLN A 651 152.98 -153.30 125.50
N ILE A 652 153.75 -152.27 125.13
CA ILE A 652 155.09 -152.42 124.52
C ILE A 652 156.07 -152.98 125.54
N ASP A 653 156.16 -152.37 126.73
CA ASP A 653 157.12 -152.78 127.77
C ASP A 653 156.88 -154.24 128.20
N LYS A 654 155.59 -154.65 128.28
CA LYS A 654 155.15 -156.02 128.59
C LYS A 654 155.42 -157.03 127.45
N LEU A 655 155.69 -156.56 126.23
CA LEU A 655 156.16 -157.38 125.13
C LEU A 655 157.69 -157.45 125.06
N GLU A 656 158.41 -156.40 125.47
CA GLU A 656 159.88 -156.45 125.60
C GLU A 656 160.34 -157.51 126.63
N ASP A 657 159.70 -157.57 127.79
CA ASP A 657 159.98 -158.64 128.78
C ASP A 657 159.70 -160.05 128.22
N SER A 658 158.70 -160.17 127.35
CA SER A 658 158.38 -161.44 126.65
C SER A 658 159.48 -161.82 125.65
N VAL A 659 160.04 -160.85 124.91
CA VAL A 659 161.20 -161.06 124.01
C VAL A 659 162.44 -161.49 124.81
N ARG A 660 162.78 -160.76 125.89
CA ARG A 660 163.96 -161.08 126.71
C ARG A 660 163.88 -162.47 127.35
N SER A 661 162.68 -162.94 127.70
CA SER A 661 162.46 -164.32 128.17
C SER A 661 162.71 -165.40 127.10
N LYS A 662 162.61 -165.04 125.81
CA LYS A 662 162.93 -165.92 124.67
C LYS A 662 164.39 -165.87 124.29
N ASP A 663 165.04 -164.71 124.35
CA ASP A 663 166.49 -164.61 124.14
C ASP A 663 167.25 -165.46 125.18
N PHE A 664 166.78 -165.47 126.43
CA PHE A 664 167.28 -166.35 127.50
C PHE A 664 167.19 -167.84 127.16
N THR A 665 166.17 -168.28 126.41
CA THR A 665 166.01 -169.69 125.99
C THR A 665 166.65 -170.03 124.64
N ILE A 666 167.18 -169.06 123.91
CA ILE A 666 167.94 -169.28 122.65
C ILE A 666 169.42 -169.52 122.94
N SER A 667 170.11 -168.65 123.69
CA SER A 667 171.56 -168.83 123.93
C SER A 667 171.91 -169.96 124.90
N GLU A 668 170.94 -170.51 125.63
CA GLU A 668 171.12 -171.79 126.34
C GLU A 668 171.18 -173.00 125.38
N GLN A 669 170.61 -172.88 124.17
CA GLN A 669 170.77 -173.86 123.08
C GLN A 669 172.10 -173.67 122.34
N GLU A 670 172.57 -172.44 122.15
CA GLU A 670 173.93 -172.17 121.62
C GLU A 670 175.01 -172.82 122.52
N ARG A 671 174.83 -172.73 123.85
CA ARG A 671 175.66 -173.43 124.86
C ARG A 671 175.64 -174.97 124.80
N THR A 672 174.70 -175.58 124.07
CA THR A 672 174.67 -177.04 123.85
C THR A 672 175.10 -177.44 122.44
N ILE A 673 175.01 -176.56 121.44
CA ILE A 673 175.53 -176.81 120.09
C ILE A 673 177.06 -176.74 120.05
N GLU A 674 177.69 -175.72 120.65
CA GLU A 674 179.16 -175.59 120.58
C GLU A 674 179.88 -176.74 121.32
N LYS A 675 179.29 -177.23 122.42
CA LYS A 675 179.76 -178.42 123.14
C LYS A 675 179.75 -179.70 122.29
N LEU A 676 178.89 -179.78 121.28
CA LEU A 676 178.81 -180.93 120.37
C LEU A 676 179.76 -180.81 119.16
N LYS A 677 180.41 -179.66 118.93
CA LYS A 677 181.37 -179.51 117.82
C LYS A 677 182.77 -179.99 118.18
N GLU A 678 183.32 -179.56 119.31
CA GLU A 678 184.76 -179.77 119.59
C GLU A 678 185.08 -181.09 120.30
N GLU A 679 184.09 -181.80 120.86
CA GLU A 679 184.26 -183.24 121.15
C GLU A 679 184.53 -184.06 119.87
N PHE A 680 184.19 -183.52 118.69
CA PHE A 680 184.46 -184.12 117.38
C PHE A 680 185.80 -183.72 116.74
N SER A 681 186.58 -182.81 117.34
CA SER A 681 187.91 -182.43 116.85
C SER A 681 189.06 -183.04 117.68
N ASN A 682 188.80 -184.18 118.33
CA ASN A 682 189.85 -185.08 118.77
C ASN A 682 190.52 -185.73 117.55
N ILE A 683 191.85 -185.94 117.62
CA ILE A 683 192.80 -186.42 116.56
C ILE A 683 193.38 -185.29 115.70
#